data_AF-A0A3D4T6H8-F1
#
_entry.id   AF-A0A3D4T6H8-F1
#
_cell.length_a   1.000
_cell.length_b   1.000
_cell.length_c   1.000
_cell.angle_alpha   90.00
_cell.angle_beta   90.00
_cell.angle_gamma   90.00
#
_symmetry.space_group_name_H-M   'P 1'
#
loop_
_entity.id
_entity.type
_entity.pdbx_description
1 polymer ?
#
loop_
_entity_poly.entity_id
_entity_poly.type
_entity_poly.pdbx_seq_one_letter_code
_entity_poly.pdbx_strand_id
1 'polypeptide(L)'
;MRTIKKTLSVLLCLCLMLSVVATGFTAIAADKTEAVTKFSDAVTAYSGKLSVADPTEEDLAAYEKLVTDYKKLSQNEIESIDVLTFDIFYHLVLDRERQISIKNNPDIKAYDKRHYANAAAQAVTTLGFIPAYVDKAVDLGKKLNNKALSLDDKKAAWTEADANARIMVGGYSSSNGILSTALKGSTFKGVKLIVDLIYNDLLKANPAPTKPKSPGSAPKASKYEQGENDPQYKADFAEWLTKAETYNKAYAVEFNHKGELYLEAFDWIVSVDSAYKPVIEAIKDAKEAKEAYDNGGAGATAKAAAAAKLYEALSEREKAFYNECGYYLYATAVDNITSWTYKSYTPKGLYDACVDIGNARYVDYFTVVIENITEPYNRADIEAAKAAYEKVPQSLKSKISVDTMEKYNAILASIAPDEPTGERPNVERMETTKVKYPAAVSGKKIDKTIDNVQTLLYQLLDVPSGGMSQLVSEGVYTNYTVALLAKKLYPLIGGISSMLAMGPEKLAAKLDKESCAGAIEALNAAANTLDEDGKKVDSVTAWEYVEVKDGDFGFKDGDKEGFLDAAAALFRPLSLVTMVITFENKADKTKGTYTYGAYEDLIPIFEALGIENVMSSDEYTKAIEAVSSSDDKMDRRIRPILAPIFELVDSVANAKAPLNALMELLPKVAYAVDSGLVNTQVQAVIGKLGMGLSSKVDLDLTTSGLFDLVAPLIEKIEIKAAETDEQGNETVPAVLLGLKLDKEKFTKAIHDLAGCGKYTANQSVARGKNWYVSIDGNARDAFVVFFRYLHSELSAKGNKTALKNAIDNAGLNFAQRTGYKLVISLITTASADSAFRIISSVLPTVNFFIRVSKIFSK
;
A
#
# COMPACT_ATOMS: atom_id res chain seq x y z
N MET A 1 43.76 -19.94 -5.15
CA MET A 1 42.91 -19.15 -6.08
C MET A 1 42.67 -19.82 -7.43
N ARG A 2 43.59 -19.86 -8.42
CA ARG A 2 43.27 -20.37 -9.79
C ARG A 2 42.60 -21.76 -9.83
N THR A 3 42.99 -22.69 -8.96
CA THR A 3 42.32 -24.01 -8.82
C THR A 3 40.96 -23.88 -8.15
N ILE A 4 40.86 -23.19 -7.00
CA ILE A 4 39.61 -23.03 -6.24
C ILE A 4 38.56 -22.24 -7.03
N LYS A 5 38.91 -21.18 -7.75
CA LYS A 5 37.97 -20.50 -8.65
C LYS A 5 37.49 -21.41 -9.78
N LYS A 6 38.31 -22.34 -10.30
CA LYS A 6 37.85 -23.37 -11.25
C LYS A 6 36.97 -24.43 -10.60
N THR A 7 37.34 -24.91 -9.40
CA THR A 7 36.50 -25.83 -8.61
C THR A 7 35.15 -25.20 -8.32
N LEU A 8 35.11 -23.96 -7.82
CA LEU A 8 33.87 -23.25 -7.49
C LEU A 8 33.08 -22.89 -8.76
N SER A 9 33.71 -22.38 -9.83
CA SER A 9 33.00 -22.11 -11.10
C SER A 9 32.48 -23.37 -11.78
N VAL A 10 33.15 -24.52 -11.66
CA VAL A 10 32.65 -25.80 -12.20
C VAL A 10 31.66 -26.48 -11.25
N LEU A 11 31.72 -26.22 -9.94
CA LEU A 11 30.72 -26.65 -8.97
C LEU A 11 29.45 -25.83 -9.11
N LEU A 12 29.55 -24.50 -9.28
CA LEU A 12 28.48 -23.67 -9.82
C LEU A 12 28.09 -24.08 -11.24
N CYS A 13 28.98 -24.59 -12.10
CA CYS A 13 28.58 -25.10 -13.42
C CYS A 13 27.60 -26.27 -13.30
N LEU A 14 27.84 -27.16 -12.32
CA LEU A 14 27.02 -28.33 -12.04
C LEU A 14 25.79 -28.01 -11.18
N CYS A 15 25.84 -26.98 -10.32
CA CYS A 15 24.71 -26.55 -9.49
C CYS A 15 23.82 -25.50 -10.18
N LEU A 16 24.34 -24.66 -11.08
CA LEU A 16 23.53 -23.74 -11.89
C LEU A 16 22.71 -24.48 -12.94
N MET A 17 23.15 -25.66 -13.40
CA MET A 17 22.29 -26.62 -14.11
C MET A 17 21.10 -27.12 -13.26
N LEU A 18 20.87 -26.57 -12.06
CA LEU A 18 19.87 -26.98 -11.06
C LEU A 18 19.15 -25.83 -10.28
N SER A 19 19.41 -24.51 -10.44
CA SER A 19 19.17 -23.55 -9.30
C SER A 19 18.72 -22.05 -9.49
N VAL A 20 17.74 -21.65 -10.34
CA VAL A 20 17.24 -20.22 -10.51
C VAL A 20 15.74 -20.25 -11.01
N VAL A 21 14.75 -19.30 -10.98
CA VAL A 21 14.51 -17.82 -10.77
C VAL A 21 14.63 -16.97 -12.10
N ALA A 22 13.86 -15.93 -12.56
CA ALA A 22 12.54 -15.24 -12.31
C ALA A 22 12.07 -14.24 -13.48
N THR A 23 10.76 -13.84 -13.51
CA THR A 23 9.96 -12.71 -14.17
C THR A 23 9.55 -12.65 -15.68
N GLY A 24 8.41 -12.07 -16.16
CA GLY A 24 7.22 -11.40 -15.50
C GLY A 24 6.16 -10.62 -16.38
N PHE A 25 5.00 -10.23 -15.78
CA PHE A 25 3.99 -9.11 -16.05
C PHE A 25 2.86 -9.04 -17.16
N THR A 26 2.00 -7.97 -17.14
CA THR A 26 0.54 -7.89 -17.55
C THR A 26 -0.05 -6.47 -17.88
N ALA A 27 -1.12 -6.23 -18.71
CA ALA A 27 -1.88 -4.91 -18.77
C ALA A 27 -3.24 -4.72 -19.60
N ILE A 28 -4.02 -3.63 -19.26
CA ILE A 28 -5.02 -2.70 -19.99
C ILE A 28 -6.37 -3.17 -20.67
N ALA A 29 -7.46 -2.37 -20.98
CA ALA A 29 -8.11 -1.07 -20.54
C ALA A 29 -9.45 -0.66 -21.30
N ALA A 30 -10.12 0.49 -20.96
CA ALA A 30 -11.20 1.31 -21.68
C ALA A 30 -12.73 0.93 -21.52
N ASP A 31 -13.82 1.71 -21.82
CA ASP A 31 -14.13 3.11 -22.32
C ASP A 31 -15.51 3.72 -21.79
N LYS A 32 -16.40 4.36 -22.61
CA LYS A 32 -17.38 5.47 -22.27
C LYS A 32 -18.91 5.22 -22.10
N THR A 33 -19.56 5.97 -21.18
CA THR A 33 -20.97 6.50 -21.28
C THR A 33 -21.00 8.03 -21.02
N GLU A 34 -20.04 8.73 -21.61
CA GLU A 34 -19.25 9.67 -20.79
C GLU A 34 -19.17 11.11 -21.33
N ALA A 35 -19.91 11.53 -22.36
CA ALA A 35 -19.67 12.83 -22.99
C ALA A 35 -20.02 14.04 -22.09
N VAL A 36 -21.29 14.18 -21.72
CA VAL A 36 -21.76 15.24 -20.80
C VAL A 36 -21.19 15.03 -19.39
N THR A 37 -21.03 13.77 -18.97
CA THR A 37 -20.38 13.39 -17.71
C THR A 37 -18.93 13.88 -17.66
N LYS A 38 -18.07 13.51 -18.63
CA LYS A 38 -16.68 14.02 -18.71
C LYS A 38 -16.61 15.54 -18.80
N PHE A 39 -17.57 16.22 -19.43
CA PHE A 39 -17.60 17.68 -19.40
C PHE A 39 -17.86 18.22 -17.98
N SER A 40 -18.92 17.71 -17.33
CA SER A 40 -19.31 18.12 -15.97
C SER A 40 -18.23 17.75 -14.93
N ASP A 41 -17.64 16.57 -15.06
CA ASP A 41 -16.52 16.08 -14.25
C ASP A 41 -15.27 16.95 -14.47
N ALA A 42 -14.92 17.28 -15.71
CA ALA A 42 -13.76 18.12 -16.00
C ALA A 42 -13.96 19.58 -15.53
N VAL A 43 -15.18 20.11 -15.58
CA VAL A 43 -15.52 21.40 -14.95
C VAL A 43 -15.41 21.32 -13.43
N THR A 44 -15.87 20.22 -12.82
CA THR A 44 -15.86 20.03 -11.35
C THR A 44 -14.46 19.74 -10.81
N ALA A 45 -13.61 19.06 -11.59
CA ALA A 45 -12.22 18.76 -11.26
C ALA A 45 -11.25 19.92 -11.56
N TYR A 46 -11.72 20.99 -12.21
CA TYR A 46 -10.86 22.14 -12.56
C TYR A 46 -10.50 22.96 -11.32
N SER A 47 -9.24 22.89 -10.91
CA SER A 47 -8.68 23.64 -9.76
C SER A 47 -7.83 24.87 -10.14
N GLY A 48 -7.67 25.15 -11.44
CA GLY A 48 -6.78 26.20 -11.93
C GLY A 48 -7.27 27.63 -11.64
N LYS A 49 -6.36 28.62 -11.65
CA LYS A 49 -6.66 29.97 -11.16
C LYS A 49 -6.66 31.03 -12.26
N LEU A 50 -7.82 31.22 -12.89
CA LEU A 50 -8.01 32.22 -13.96
C LEU A 50 -8.17 33.67 -13.47
N SER A 51 -8.40 33.87 -12.17
CA SER A 51 -8.61 35.19 -11.55
C SER A 51 -7.34 36.02 -11.33
N VAL A 52 -6.20 35.64 -11.93
CA VAL A 52 -4.93 36.40 -11.91
C VAL A 52 -4.57 36.94 -13.30
N ALA A 53 -3.71 37.96 -13.38
CA ALA A 53 -3.35 38.60 -14.64
C ALA A 53 -2.71 37.61 -15.64
N ASP A 54 -1.77 36.79 -15.14
CA ASP A 54 -1.04 35.79 -15.91
C ASP A 54 -1.16 34.43 -15.18
N PRO A 55 -2.14 33.58 -15.56
CA PRO A 55 -2.27 32.20 -15.08
C PRO A 55 -1.09 31.32 -15.53
N THR A 56 -0.97 30.09 -15.00
CA THR A 56 0.00 29.13 -15.51
C THR A 56 -0.38 28.65 -16.92
N GLU A 57 0.59 28.18 -17.69
CA GLU A 57 0.34 27.59 -19.01
C GLU A 57 -0.55 26.33 -18.90
N GLU A 58 -0.44 25.58 -17.80
CA GLU A 58 -1.26 24.41 -17.48
C GLU A 58 -2.72 24.79 -17.16
N ASP A 59 -2.94 25.78 -16.29
CA ASP A 59 -4.28 26.32 -15.99
C ASP A 59 -4.97 26.81 -17.27
N LEU A 60 -4.23 27.55 -18.09
CA LEU A 60 -4.75 28.13 -19.32
C LEU A 60 -5.09 27.05 -20.36
N ALA A 61 -4.21 26.06 -20.58
CA ALA A 61 -4.47 24.96 -21.49
C ALA A 61 -5.65 24.08 -21.04
N ALA A 62 -5.80 23.84 -19.74
CA ALA A 62 -6.94 23.14 -19.18
C ALA A 62 -8.26 23.92 -19.38
N TYR A 63 -8.25 25.24 -19.16
CA TYR A 63 -9.41 26.10 -19.44
C TYR A 63 -9.77 26.17 -20.93
N GLU A 64 -8.78 26.35 -21.81
CA GLU A 64 -9.00 26.40 -23.27
C GLU A 64 -9.55 25.07 -23.80
N LYS A 65 -9.14 23.94 -23.21
CA LYS A 65 -9.75 22.64 -23.44
C LYS A 65 -11.21 22.59 -22.99
N LEU A 66 -11.56 23.09 -21.80
CA LEU A 66 -12.97 23.15 -21.34
C LEU A 66 -13.84 24.00 -22.28
N VAL A 67 -13.39 25.19 -22.69
CA VAL A 67 -14.11 26.03 -23.66
C VAL A 67 -14.25 25.34 -25.01
N THR A 68 -13.23 24.59 -25.43
CA THR A 68 -13.24 23.82 -26.68
C THR A 68 -14.15 22.60 -26.61
N ASP A 69 -14.26 21.94 -25.47
CA ASP A 69 -15.14 20.78 -25.27
C ASP A 69 -16.61 21.20 -25.10
N TYR A 70 -16.89 22.29 -24.38
CA TYR A 70 -18.22 22.91 -24.32
C TYR A 70 -18.76 23.24 -25.72
N LYS A 71 -17.92 23.82 -26.59
CA LYS A 71 -18.25 24.15 -27.99
C LYS A 71 -18.55 22.95 -28.90
N LYS A 72 -18.30 21.71 -28.45
CA LYS A 72 -18.66 20.49 -29.18
C LYS A 72 -20.04 19.95 -28.78
N LEU A 73 -20.59 20.40 -27.66
CA LEU A 73 -21.93 20.06 -27.21
C LEU A 73 -22.96 20.80 -28.09
N SER A 74 -24.05 20.10 -28.44
CA SER A 74 -25.21 20.73 -29.08
C SER A 74 -25.95 21.65 -28.11
N GLN A 75 -26.80 22.54 -28.62
CA GLN A 75 -27.62 23.43 -27.78
C GLN A 75 -28.48 22.64 -26.78
N ASN A 76 -29.05 21.50 -27.20
CA ASN A 76 -29.82 20.61 -26.32
C ASN A 76 -28.96 19.96 -25.22
N GLU A 77 -27.72 19.58 -25.53
CA GLU A 77 -26.78 19.09 -24.50
C GLU A 77 -26.39 20.20 -23.53
N ILE A 78 -26.14 21.42 -24.02
CA ILE A 78 -25.84 22.61 -23.19
C ILE A 78 -27.00 22.97 -22.27
N GLU A 79 -28.24 22.96 -22.77
CA GLU A 79 -29.44 23.21 -21.95
C GLU A 79 -29.75 22.05 -20.97
N SER A 80 -29.11 20.88 -21.14
CA SER A 80 -29.18 19.75 -20.20
C SER A 80 -28.08 19.75 -19.12
N ILE A 81 -27.10 20.66 -19.19
CA ILE A 81 -26.08 20.82 -18.13
C ILE A 81 -26.77 21.35 -16.87
N ASP A 82 -26.45 20.78 -15.70
CA ASP A 82 -26.96 21.31 -14.43
C ASP A 82 -26.53 22.78 -14.21
N VAL A 83 -27.46 23.59 -13.71
CA VAL A 83 -27.28 25.03 -13.53
C VAL A 83 -26.12 25.39 -12.59
N LEU A 84 -25.74 24.51 -11.65
CA LEU A 84 -24.60 24.72 -10.74
C LEU A 84 -23.27 24.34 -11.40
N THR A 85 -23.24 23.28 -12.22
CA THR A 85 -22.09 22.97 -13.09
C THR A 85 -21.87 24.09 -14.10
N PHE A 86 -22.95 24.62 -14.68
CA PHE A 86 -22.89 25.78 -15.56
C PHE A 86 -22.45 27.06 -14.84
N ASP A 87 -22.90 27.32 -13.60
CA ASP A 87 -22.41 28.44 -12.78
C ASP A 87 -20.89 28.43 -12.60
N ILE A 88 -20.31 27.27 -12.30
CA ILE A 88 -18.86 27.10 -12.13
C ILE A 88 -18.15 27.45 -13.44
N PHE A 89 -18.53 26.81 -14.55
CA PHE A 89 -17.91 27.03 -15.85
C PHE A 89 -18.07 28.47 -16.35
N TYR A 90 -19.26 29.06 -16.22
CA TYR A 90 -19.54 30.45 -16.59
C TYR A 90 -18.68 31.44 -15.80
N HIS A 91 -18.47 31.20 -14.49
CA HIS A 91 -17.60 32.07 -13.70
C HIS A 91 -16.11 31.89 -13.99
N LEU A 92 -15.65 30.71 -14.42
CA LEU A 92 -14.28 30.53 -14.95
C LEU A 92 -14.05 31.41 -16.19
N VAL A 93 -15.01 31.44 -17.11
CA VAL A 93 -14.98 32.33 -18.29
C VAL A 93 -15.00 33.80 -17.87
N LEU A 94 -15.91 34.20 -16.98
CA LEU A 94 -15.97 35.59 -16.49
C LEU A 94 -14.68 36.05 -15.81
N ASP A 95 -14.04 35.21 -14.99
CA ASP A 95 -12.75 35.56 -14.36
C ASP A 95 -11.66 35.77 -15.42
N ARG A 96 -11.60 34.89 -16.44
CA ARG A 96 -10.60 35.01 -17.51
C ARG A 96 -10.83 36.24 -18.38
N GLU A 97 -12.06 36.44 -18.87
CA GLU A 97 -12.39 37.59 -19.72
C GLU A 97 -12.29 38.92 -18.96
N ARG A 98 -12.52 38.93 -17.64
CA ARG A 98 -12.26 40.08 -16.79
C ARG A 98 -10.76 40.43 -16.75
N GLN A 99 -9.88 39.44 -16.60
CA GLN A 99 -8.43 39.70 -16.61
C GLN A 99 -7.93 40.14 -17.99
N ILE A 100 -8.50 39.61 -19.08
CA ILE A 100 -8.26 40.10 -20.44
C ILE A 100 -8.73 41.56 -20.58
N SER A 101 -9.92 41.92 -20.06
CA SER A 101 -10.38 43.31 -20.07
C SER A 101 -9.49 44.24 -19.26
N ILE A 102 -8.93 43.80 -18.13
CA ILE A 102 -7.97 44.58 -17.32
C ILE A 102 -6.69 44.84 -18.11
N LYS A 103 -6.13 43.79 -18.74
CA LYS A 103 -4.91 43.88 -19.56
C LYS A 103 -5.09 44.80 -20.78
N ASN A 104 -6.27 44.80 -21.38
CA ASN A 104 -6.58 45.57 -22.59
C ASN A 104 -7.07 47.00 -22.33
N ASN A 105 -7.38 47.38 -21.08
CA ASN A 105 -7.87 48.73 -20.71
C ASN A 105 -7.11 49.27 -19.48
N PRO A 106 -5.78 49.51 -19.59
CA PRO A 106 -4.93 49.87 -18.45
C PRO A 106 -5.19 51.27 -17.86
N ASP A 107 -6.00 52.10 -18.53
CA ASP A 107 -6.54 53.37 -18.04
C ASP A 107 -7.68 53.17 -17.02
N ILE A 108 -8.31 51.99 -17.02
CA ILE A 108 -9.38 51.61 -16.10
C ILE A 108 -8.77 50.88 -14.90
N LYS A 109 -9.21 51.23 -13.69
CA LYS A 109 -8.75 50.56 -12.47
C LYS A 109 -9.32 49.14 -12.41
N ALA A 110 -8.49 48.14 -12.11
CA ALA A 110 -8.86 46.72 -12.12
C ALA A 110 -10.07 46.30 -11.24
N TYR A 111 -10.52 47.15 -10.31
CA TYR A 111 -11.73 46.95 -9.49
C TYR A 111 -12.99 47.67 -10.02
N ASP A 112 -12.89 48.40 -11.13
CA ASP A 112 -14.02 49.10 -11.76
C ASP A 112 -15.02 48.08 -12.36
N LYS A 113 -16.31 48.34 -12.13
CA LYS A 113 -17.41 47.50 -12.63
C LYS A 113 -17.42 47.37 -14.16
N ARG A 114 -16.80 48.29 -14.90
CA ARG A 114 -16.65 48.21 -16.37
C ARG A 114 -15.98 46.92 -16.82
N HIS A 115 -14.95 46.43 -16.10
CA HIS A 115 -14.31 45.15 -16.47
C HIS A 115 -15.24 43.94 -16.32
N TYR A 116 -16.16 43.96 -15.36
CA TYR A 116 -17.17 42.91 -15.20
C TYR A 116 -18.21 42.95 -16.32
N ALA A 117 -18.69 44.14 -16.69
CA ALA A 117 -19.61 44.31 -17.83
C ALA A 117 -18.97 43.88 -19.16
N ASN A 118 -17.71 44.24 -19.39
CA ASN A 118 -16.93 43.80 -20.54
C ASN A 118 -16.76 42.27 -20.56
N ALA A 119 -16.44 41.65 -19.41
CA ALA A 119 -16.29 40.21 -19.30
C ALA A 119 -17.57 39.45 -19.61
N ALA A 120 -18.73 39.93 -19.12
CA ALA A 120 -20.03 39.31 -19.42
C ALA A 120 -20.41 39.42 -20.89
N ALA A 121 -20.17 40.57 -21.53
CA ALA A 121 -20.39 40.73 -22.96
C ALA A 121 -19.46 39.82 -23.80
N GLN A 122 -18.19 39.70 -23.40
CA GLN A 122 -17.23 38.84 -24.08
C GLN A 122 -17.50 37.35 -23.84
N ALA A 123 -18.00 36.94 -22.67
CA ALA A 123 -18.34 35.55 -22.37
C ALA A 123 -19.36 34.96 -23.36
N VAL A 124 -20.34 35.76 -23.82
CA VAL A 124 -21.30 35.34 -24.87
C VAL A 124 -20.57 34.99 -26.17
N THR A 125 -19.65 35.85 -26.61
CA THR A 125 -18.80 35.63 -27.79
C THR A 125 -17.85 34.44 -27.60
N THR A 126 -17.25 34.31 -26.41
CA THR A 126 -16.29 33.25 -26.07
C THR A 126 -16.98 31.88 -25.99
N LEU A 127 -18.24 31.79 -25.57
CA LEU A 127 -19.00 30.53 -25.51
C LEU A 127 -19.82 30.22 -26.77
N GLY A 128 -20.24 31.24 -27.53
CA GLY A 128 -21.04 31.10 -28.75
C GLY A 128 -22.53 30.81 -28.51
N PHE A 129 -22.86 30.11 -27.43
CA PHE A 129 -24.22 29.92 -26.92
C PHE A 129 -24.19 29.89 -25.38
N ILE A 130 -25.17 30.54 -24.75
CA ILE A 130 -25.43 30.48 -23.31
C ILE A 130 -26.92 30.17 -23.07
N PRO A 131 -27.29 29.44 -22.01
CA PRO A 131 -28.68 29.13 -21.72
C PRO A 131 -29.54 30.37 -21.44
N ALA A 132 -30.77 30.39 -21.95
CA ALA A 132 -31.67 31.55 -21.87
C ALA A 132 -32.10 31.95 -20.45
N TYR A 133 -31.81 31.15 -19.41
CA TYR A 133 -32.07 31.51 -18.02
C TYR A 133 -31.07 32.53 -17.45
N VAL A 134 -29.90 32.69 -18.08
CA VAL A 134 -28.82 33.60 -17.62
C VAL A 134 -29.29 35.07 -17.66
N ASP A 135 -29.85 35.52 -18.78
CA ASP A 135 -30.36 36.90 -18.90
C ASP A 135 -31.60 37.13 -18.02
N LYS A 136 -32.49 36.15 -17.92
CA LYS A 136 -33.65 36.20 -17.01
C LYS A 136 -33.23 36.37 -15.55
N ALA A 137 -32.16 35.70 -15.13
CA ALA A 137 -31.59 35.83 -13.79
C ALA A 137 -31.01 37.23 -13.54
N VAL A 138 -30.34 37.83 -14.54
CA VAL A 138 -29.87 39.21 -14.49
C VAL A 138 -31.05 40.18 -14.31
N ASP A 139 -32.13 40.02 -15.08
CA ASP A 139 -33.30 40.89 -15.01
C ASP A 139 -34.14 40.70 -13.73
N LEU A 140 -34.27 39.48 -13.22
CA LEU A 140 -34.81 39.21 -11.90
C LEU A 140 -33.97 39.92 -10.81
N GLY A 141 -32.65 39.82 -10.89
CA GLY A 141 -31.73 40.50 -9.97
C GLY A 141 -31.89 42.02 -9.95
N LYS A 142 -32.06 42.63 -11.13
CA LYS A 142 -32.42 44.06 -11.27
C LYS A 142 -33.75 44.39 -10.61
N LYS A 143 -34.82 43.61 -10.88
CA LYS A 143 -36.16 43.82 -10.29
C LYS A 143 -36.12 43.73 -8.75
N LEU A 144 -35.52 42.68 -8.18
CA LEU A 144 -35.42 42.49 -6.73
C LEU A 144 -34.67 43.63 -6.02
N ASN A 145 -33.57 44.11 -6.60
CA ASN A 145 -32.74 45.18 -6.03
C ASN A 145 -33.29 46.62 -6.26
N ASN A 146 -34.31 46.80 -7.12
CA ASN A 146 -34.88 48.12 -7.38
C ASN A 146 -35.59 48.67 -6.12
N LYS A 147 -35.23 49.87 -5.67
CA LYS A 147 -35.84 50.52 -4.50
C LYS A 147 -37.19 51.19 -4.78
N ALA A 148 -37.56 51.36 -6.05
CA ALA A 148 -38.82 51.96 -6.46
C ALA A 148 -39.96 50.94 -6.65
N LEU A 149 -39.66 49.64 -6.66
CA LEU A 149 -40.66 48.57 -6.72
C LEU A 149 -41.11 48.16 -5.31
N SER A 150 -42.40 47.90 -5.14
CA SER A 150 -42.98 47.38 -3.91
C SER A 150 -42.52 45.94 -3.63
N LEU A 151 -42.90 45.39 -2.46
CA LEU A 151 -42.65 43.97 -2.18
C LEU A 151 -43.48 43.07 -3.13
N ASP A 152 -44.71 43.46 -3.46
CA ASP A 152 -45.59 42.63 -4.28
C ASP A 152 -45.19 42.64 -5.76
N ASP A 153 -44.67 43.75 -6.29
CA ASP A 153 -44.00 43.79 -7.61
C ASP A 153 -42.83 42.79 -7.69
N LYS A 154 -42.10 42.61 -6.59
CA LYS A 154 -40.94 41.70 -6.48
C LYS A 154 -41.36 40.25 -6.30
N LYS A 155 -42.44 40.00 -5.55
CA LYS A 155 -43.10 38.69 -5.48
C LYS A 155 -43.63 38.25 -6.84
N ALA A 156 -44.27 39.15 -7.58
CA ALA A 156 -44.70 38.91 -8.96
C ALA A 156 -43.50 38.59 -9.87
N ALA A 157 -42.45 39.42 -9.84
CA ALA A 157 -41.21 39.20 -10.59
C ALA A 157 -40.54 37.84 -10.33
N TRP A 158 -40.53 37.38 -9.07
CA TRP A 158 -40.02 36.06 -8.69
C TRP A 158 -40.93 34.92 -9.21
N THR A 159 -42.25 35.14 -9.17
CA THR A 159 -43.27 34.20 -9.67
C THR A 159 -43.18 34.04 -11.20
N GLU A 160 -42.92 35.12 -11.94
CA GLU A 160 -42.72 35.13 -13.40
C GLU A 160 -41.45 34.36 -13.86
N ALA A 161 -40.42 34.28 -13.02
CA ALA A 161 -39.13 33.69 -13.38
C ALA A 161 -39.15 32.15 -13.33
N ASP A 162 -38.43 31.51 -14.25
CA ASP A 162 -38.24 30.05 -14.23
C ASP A 162 -37.25 29.58 -13.15
N ALA A 163 -37.26 28.28 -12.87
CA ALA A 163 -36.48 27.68 -11.78
C ALA A 163 -34.96 27.91 -11.92
N ASN A 164 -34.41 27.88 -13.15
CA ASN A 164 -32.97 28.11 -13.33
C ASN A 164 -32.62 29.59 -13.17
N ALA A 165 -33.51 30.51 -13.58
CA ALA A 165 -33.36 31.94 -13.31
C ALA A 165 -33.43 32.26 -11.81
N ARG A 166 -34.33 31.60 -11.05
CA ARG A 166 -34.46 31.70 -9.57
C ARG A 166 -33.24 31.20 -8.80
N ILE A 167 -32.48 30.27 -9.37
CA ILE A 167 -31.21 29.79 -8.80
C ILE A 167 -30.10 30.76 -9.16
N MET A 168 -29.92 31.02 -10.46
CA MET A 168 -28.79 31.77 -11.00
C MET A 168 -28.76 33.23 -10.53
N VAL A 169 -29.91 33.84 -10.21
CA VAL A 169 -29.97 35.20 -9.61
C VAL A 169 -29.20 35.30 -8.28
N GLY A 170 -28.93 34.19 -7.59
CA GLY A 170 -28.05 34.16 -6.42
C GLY A 170 -26.61 34.64 -6.68
N GLY A 171 -26.18 34.73 -7.93
CA GLY A 171 -24.89 35.32 -8.34
C GLY A 171 -24.93 36.82 -8.66
N TYR A 172 -26.12 37.44 -8.64
CA TYR A 172 -26.31 38.83 -9.05
C TYR A 172 -25.68 39.83 -8.07
N SER A 173 -24.82 40.70 -8.58
CA SER A 173 -24.23 41.81 -7.83
C SER A 173 -24.91 43.13 -8.22
N SER A 174 -25.61 43.75 -7.27
CA SER A 174 -26.26 45.06 -7.48
C SER A 174 -25.27 46.20 -7.73
N SER A 175 -24.01 46.06 -7.29
CA SER A 175 -22.92 46.99 -7.59
C SER A 175 -22.42 46.89 -9.04
N ASN A 176 -22.43 45.67 -9.61
CA ASN A 176 -21.90 45.39 -10.95
C ASN A 176 -22.99 45.35 -12.03
N GLY A 177 -24.25 45.10 -11.66
CA GLY A 177 -25.41 45.01 -12.56
C GLY A 177 -25.54 43.68 -13.32
N ILE A 178 -24.72 42.69 -12.98
CA ILE A 178 -24.63 41.37 -13.65
C ILE A 178 -24.49 40.23 -12.62
N LEU A 179 -24.54 39.00 -13.12
CA LEU A 179 -24.03 37.81 -12.42
C LEU A 179 -22.50 37.89 -12.36
N SER A 180 -21.94 38.27 -11.21
CA SER A 180 -20.48 38.40 -11.02
C SER A 180 -19.96 37.62 -9.81
N THR A 181 -20.74 36.66 -9.32
CA THR A 181 -20.49 35.98 -8.05
C THR A 181 -20.92 34.53 -8.21
N ALA A 182 -19.96 33.60 -8.20
CA ALA A 182 -20.29 32.18 -8.32
C ALA A 182 -21.24 31.71 -7.21
N LEU A 183 -22.25 30.94 -7.59
CA LEU A 183 -23.06 30.15 -6.66
C LEU A 183 -22.16 29.15 -5.92
N LYS A 184 -21.16 28.56 -6.56
CA LYS A 184 -20.27 27.54 -5.95
C LYS A 184 -21.06 26.36 -5.38
N GLY A 185 -22.02 25.85 -6.14
CA GLY A 185 -22.98 24.82 -5.69
C GLY A 185 -24.17 25.35 -4.89
N SER A 186 -24.22 26.65 -4.59
CA SER A 186 -25.29 27.21 -3.75
C SER A 186 -26.64 27.31 -4.44
N THR A 187 -27.63 26.60 -3.90
CA THR A 187 -29.03 26.67 -4.30
C THR A 187 -29.83 27.65 -3.44
N PHE A 188 -29.31 28.01 -2.26
CA PHE A 188 -29.98 28.90 -1.31
C PHE A 188 -29.82 30.39 -1.64
N LYS A 189 -28.70 30.83 -2.24
CA LYS A 189 -28.39 32.26 -2.52
C LYS A 189 -29.52 33.01 -3.24
N GLY A 190 -30.14 32.41 -4.26
CA GLY A 190 -31.24 33.06 -5.00
C GLY A 190 -32.47 33.27 -4.13
N VAL A 191 -32.90 32.24 -3.41
CA VAL A 191 -34.05 32.28 -2.48
C VAL A 191 -33.80 33.25 -1.34
N LYS A 192 -32.57 33.33 -0.81
CA LYS A 192 -32.20 34.29 0.23
C LYS A 192 -32.51 35.75 -0.16
N LEU A 193 -32.34 36.14 -1.42
CA LEU A 193 -32.61 37.52 -1.87
C LEU A 193 -34.08 37.93 -1.71
N ILE A 194 -35.02 37.00 -1.93
CA ILE A 194 -36.46 37.26 -1.77
C ILE A 194 -36.96 36.96 -0.35
N VAL A 195 -36.43 35.95 0.33
CA VAL A 195 -36.76 35.65 1.73
C VAL A 195 -36.29 36.77 2.67
N ASP A 196 -35.09 37.34 2.46
CA ASP A 196 -34.64 38.50 3.23
C ASP A 196 -35.58 39.71 3.03
N LEU A 197 -36.13 39.92 1.82
CA LEU A 197 -37.07 41.02 1.56
C LEU A 197 -38.41 40.82 2.28
N ILE A 198 -38.93 39.59 2.30
CA ILE A 198 -40.20 39.25 2.97
C ILE A 198 -40.04 39.28 4.50
N TYR A 199 -39.00 38.64 5.03
CA TYR A 199 -38.68 38.69 6.47
C TYR A 199 -38.50 40.12 6.98
N ASN A 200 -37.82 41.00 6.22
CA ASN A 200 -37.66 42.40 6.59
C ASN A 200 -38.96 43.22 6.52
N ASP A 201 -40.06 42.67 6.00
CA ASP A 201 -41.39 43.30 6.04
C ASP A 201 -42.24 42.72 7.16
N LEU A 202 -42.27 41.39 7.29
CA LEU A 202 -42.86 40.68 8.43
C LEU A 202 -42.32 41.18 9.78
N LEU A 203 -41.01 41.43 9.89
CA LEU A 203 -40.39 41.96 11.12
C LEU A 203 -40.78 43.42 11.42
N LYS A 204 -41.21 44.21 10.42
CA LYS A 204 -41.77 45.56 10.67
C LYS A 204 -43.21 45.48 11.16
N ALA A 205 -43.99 44.55 10.61
CA ALA A 205 -45.37 44.30 11.00
C ALA A 205 -45.48 43.63 12.38
N ASN A 206 -44.54 42.73 12.69
CA ASN A 206 -44.49 41.96 13.93
C ASN A 206 -43.08 42.01 14.60
N PRO A 207 -42.73 43.13 15.26
CA PRO A 207 -41.42 43.31 15.88
C PRO A 207 -41.11 42.29 16.98
N ALA A 208 -39.85 41.86 17.07
CA ALA A 208 -39.42 40.89 18.08
C ALA A 208 -39.49 41.45 19.53
N PRO A 209 -39.73 40.60 20.55
CA PRO A 209 -39.89 41.03 21.94
C PRO A 209 -38.71 41.81 22.53
N THR A 210 -39.01 42.75 23.43
CA THR A 210 -38.02 43.57 24.14
C THR A 210 -37.25 42.75 25.19
N LYS A 211 -35.94 42.61 24.99
CA LYS A 211 -35.04 41.89 25.91
C LYS A 211 -34.64 42.71 27.16
N PRO A 212 -34.37 42.04 28.30
CA PRO A 212 -33.79 42.67 29.49
C PRO A 212 -32.32 43.09 29.25
N LYS A 213 -31.79 43.91 30.17
CA LYS A 213 -30.36 44.25 30.20
C LYS A 213 -29.51 43.01 30.50
N SER A 214 -28.30 42.97 29.97
CA SER A 214 -27.31 41.92 30.27
C SER A 214 -27.01 41.85 31.78
N PRO A 215 -26.84 40.65 32.37
CA PRO A 215 -26.48 40.48 33.78
C PRO A 215 -25.05 40.96 34.10
N GLY A 216 -24.22 41.22 33.08
CA GLY A 216 -22.79 41.50 33.24
C GLY A 216 -21.97 40.27 33.62
N SER A 217 -20.72 40.49 34.01
CA SER A 217 -19.81 39.43 34.45
C SER A 217 -20.26 38.78 35.76
N ALA A 218 -20.12 37.46 35.88
CA ALA A 218 -20.39 36.74 37.12
C ALA A 218 -19.53 37.25 38.30
N PRO A 219 -20.05 37.23 39.55
CA PRO A 219 -19.26 37.46 40.75
C PRO A 219 -18.04 36.54 40.81
N LYS A 220 -16.88 37.10 41.21
CA LYS A 220 -15.64 36.35 41.36
C LYS A 220 -15.42 36.03 42.83
N ALA A 221 -15.36 34.74 43.18
CA ALA A 221 -15.15 34.29 44.56
C ALA A 221 -13.94 34.96 45.25
N SER A 222 -12.86 35.24 44.49
CA SER A 222 -11.67 35.98 44.96
C SER A 222 -11.90 37.49 45.27
N LYS A 223 -13.16 37.93 45.39
CA LYS A 223 -13.56 39.25 45.90
C LYS A 223 -14.27 39.20 47.26
N TYR A 224 -14.45 38.02 47.84
CA TYR A 224 -15.18 37.78 49.07
C TYR A 224 -14.26 37.11 50.11
N GLU A 225 -14.47 37.40 51.41
CA GLU A 225 -13.50 37.03 52.45
C GLU A 225 -13.37 35.52 52.63
N GLN A 226 -14.46 34.78 52.46
CA GLN A 226 -14.49 33.30 52.56
C GLN A 226 -14.52 32.61 51.19
N GLY A 227 -14.23 33.33 50.09
CA GLY A 227 -14.24 32.79 48.74
C GLY A 227 -15.59 32.20 48.35
N GLU A 228 -15.58 30.98 47.78
CA GLU A 228 -16.81 30.28 47.37
C GLU A 228 -17.73 29.90 48.55
N ASN A 229 -17.20 29.91 49.79
CA ASN A 229 -17.99 29.62 50.97
C ASN A 229 -18.76 30.82 51.53
N ASP A 230 -18.40 32.02 51.10
CA ASP A 230 -18.91 33.28 51.64
C ASP A 230 -20.44 33.44 51.44
N PRO A 231 -21.21 33.75 52.50
CA PRO A 231 -22.65 33.97 52.38
C PRO A 231 -23.03 35.07 51.38
N GLN A 232 -22.23 36.14 51.27
CA GLN A 232 -22.49 37.22 50.32
C GLN A 232 -22.14 36.79 48.89
N TYR A 233 -21.07 36.03 48.67
CA TYR A 233 -20.78 35.44 47.36
C TYR A 233 -21.94 34.57 46.88
N LYS A 234 -22.47 33.70 47.76
CA LYS A 234 -23.59 32.81 47.44
C LYS A 234 -24.87 33.59 47.10
N ALA A 235 -25.14 34.68 47.80
CA ALA A 235 -26.28 35.57 47.51
C ALA A 235 -26.10 36.31 46.16
N ASP A 236 -24.97 36.99 45.97
CA ASP A 236 -24.65 37.75 44.74
C ASP A 236 -24.63 36.83 43.50
N PHE A 237 -24.08 35.62 43.64
CA PHE A 237 -24.02 34.63 42.56
C PHE A 237 -25.41 34.09 42.21
N ALA A 238 -26.28 33.82 43.19
CA ALA A 238 -27.65 33.42 42.94
C ALA A 238 -28.47 34.54 42.27
N GLU A 239 -28.28 35.81 42.68
CA GLU A 239 -28.94 36.96 42.05
C GLU A 239 -28.43 37.16 40.60
N TRP A 240 -27.13 37.01 40.36
CA TRP A 240 -26.56 37.03 39.01
C TRP A 240 -27.08 35.88 38.15
N LEU A 241 -27.16 34.65 38.70
CA LEU A 241 -27.66 33.48 37.98
C LEU A 241 -29.12 33.65 37.57
N THR A 242 -29.96 34.21 38.45
CA THR A 242 -31.36 34.55 38.17
C THR A 242 -31.49 35.59 37.04
N LYS A 243 -30.62 36.62 37.04
CA LYS A 243 -30.54 37.62 35.95
C LYS A 243 -30.05 36.99 34.64
N ALA A 244 -29.09 36.06 34.70
CA ALA A 244 -28.55 35.35 33.55
C ALA A 244 -29.57 34.37 32.95
N GLU A 245 -30.33 33.64 33.77
CA GLU A 245 -31.47 32.82 33.35
C GLU A 245 -32.49 33.66 32.57
N THR A 246 -32.96 34.76 33.19
CA THR A 246 -33.94 35.68 32.60
C THR A 246 -33.46 36.24 31.27
N TYR A 247 -32.18 36.62 31.18
CA TYR A 247 -31.57 37.14 29.96
C TYR A 247 -31.46 36.08 28.85
N ASN A 248 -30.97 34.87 29.16
CA ASN A 248 -30.81 33.81 28.16
C ASN A 248 -32.16 33.24 27.67
N LYS A 249 -33.15 33.12 28.56
CA LYS A 249 -34.53 32.74 28.19
C LYS A 249 -35.17 33.79 27.26
N ALA A 250 -35.02 35.08 27.56
CA ALA A 250 -35.47 36.14 26.67
C ALA A 250 -34.75 36.13 25.30
N TYR A 251 -33.45 35.79 25.27
CA TYR A 251 -32.70 35.60 24.02
C TYR A 251 -33.22 34.42 23.19
N ALA A 252 -33.52 33.28 23.82
CA ALA A 252 -34.12 32.14 23.12
C ALA A 252 -35.49 32.52 22.50
N VAL A 253 -36.33 33.27 23.22
CA VAL A 253 -37.59 33.80 22.69
C VAL A 253 -37.38 34.79 21.52
N GLU A 254 -36.40 35.69 21.60
CA GLU A 254 -36.06 36.61 20.50
C GLU A 254 -35.65 35.86 19.22
N PHE A 255 -34.89 34.77 19.36
CA PHE A 255 -34.50 33.92 18.24
C PHE A 255 -35.67 33.08 17.69
N ASN A 256 -36.50 32.49 18.55
CA ASN A 256 -37.65 31.69 18.12
C ASN A 256 -38.67 32.55 17.36
N HIS A 257 -39.00 33.75 17.85
CA HIS A 257 -39.87 34.70 17.14
C HIS A 257 -39.35 35.00 15.72
N LYS A 258 -38.05 35.25 15.58
CA LYS A 258 -37.42 35.49 14.26
C LYS A 258 -37.40 34.25 13.39
N GLY A 259 -37.24 33.06 13.98
CA GLY A 259 -37.34 31.77 13.31
C GLY A 259 -38.69 31.55 12.64
N GLU A 260 -39.79 31.81 13.36
CA GLU A 260 -41.15 31.71 12.80
C GLU A 260 -41.36 32.67 11.61
N LEU A 261 -40.86 33.91 11.68
CA LEU A 261 -40.94 34.86 10.55
C LEU A 261 -40.13 34.41 9.31
N TYR A 262 -39.05 33.65 9.50
CA TYR A 262 -38.35 33.00 8.38
C TYR A 262 -39.13 31.80 7.84
N LEU A 263 -39.81 31.02 8.69
CA LEU A 263 -40.67 29.92 8.26
C LEU A 263 -41.90 30.43 7.47
N GLU A 264 -42.52 31.53 7.89
CA GLU A 264 -43.59 32.20 7.14
C GLU A 264 -43.11 32.69 5.76
N ALA A 265 -41.91 33.27 5.70
CA ALA A 265 -41.30 33.66 4.43
C ALA A 265 -40.96 32.46 3.53
N PHE A 266 -40.63 31.29 4.11
CA PHE A 266 -40.46 30.04 3.36
C PHE A 266 -41.79 29.42 2.91
N ASP A 267 -42.86 29.52 3.69
CA ASP A 267 -44.20 29.07 3.25
C ASP A 267 -44.69 29.87 2.04
N TRP A 268 -44.37 31.17 1.96
CA TRP A 268 -44.60 31.94 0.73
C TRP A 268 -43.82 31.37 -0.46
N ILE A 269 -42.54 30.99 -0.29
CA ILE A 269 -41.75 30.34 -1.36
C ILE A 269 -42.41 29.03 -1.81
N VAL A 270 -42.83 28.19 -0.87
CA VAL A 270 -43.53 26.92 -1.17
C VAL A 270 -44.87 27.16 -1.88
N SER A 271 -45.57 28.26 -1.58
CA SER A 271 -46.82 28.63 -2.27
C SER A 271 -46.63 29.05 -3.74
N VAL A 272 -45.44 29.53 -4.11
CA VAL A 272 -45.09 29.95 -5.47
C VAL A 272 -44.38 28.85 -6.25
N ASP A 273 -43.64 27.98 -5.55
CA ASP A 273 -42.85 26.92 -6.13
C ASP A 273 -42.81 25.70 -5.20
N SER A 274 -43.69 24.73 -5.49
CA SER A 274 -43.81 23.50 -4.69
C SER A 274 -42.56 22.62 -4.73
N ALA A 275 -41.56 22.89 -5.58
CA ALA A 275 -40.29 22.17 -5.56
C ALA A 275 -39.47 22.43 -4.29
N TYR A 276 -39.73 23.53 -3.56
CA TYR A 276 -39.12 23.77 -2.24
C TYR A 276 -39.85 23.05 -1.10
N LYS A 277 -41.00 22.42 -1.36
CA LYS A 277 -41.83 21.81 -0.32
C LYS A 277 -41.07 20.76 0.53
N PRO A 278 -40.36 19.76 -0.03
CA PRO A 278 -39.75 18.71 0.79
C PRO A 278 -38.66 19.24 1.71
N VAL A 279 -37.82 20.16 1.22
CA VAL A 279 -36.75 20.76 2.03
C VAL A 279 -37.30 21.68 3.14
N ILE A 280 -38.38 22.42 2.91
CA ILE A 280 -38.99 23.25 3.95
C ILE A 280 -39.77 22.41 4.98
N GLU A 281 -40.44 21.33 4.57
CA GLU A 281 -41.05 20.38 5.52
C GLU A 281 -39.98 19.67 6.37
N ALA A 282 -38.87 19.20 5.78
CA ALA A 282 -37.77 18.61 6.54
C ALA A 282 -37.16 19.59 7.57
N ILE A 283 -37.07 20.88 7.24
CA ILE A 283 -36.63 21.94 8.17
C ILE A 283 -37.60 22.10 9.35
N LYS A 284 -38.91 22.10 9.08
CA LYS A 284 -39.96 22.23 10.09
C LYS A 284 -40.00 21.02 11.02
N ASP A 285 -39.98 19.81 10.47
CA ASP A 285 -39.96 18.56 11.25
C ASP A 285 -38.70 18.47 12.14
N ALA A 286 -37.54 18.93 11.67
CA ALA A 286 -36.33 18.98 12.47
C ALA A 286 -36.39 20.02 13.62
N LYS A 287 -37.07 21.16 13.41
CA LYS A 287 -37.41 22.11 14.48
C LYS A 287 -38.37 21.47 15.49
N GLU A 288 -39.50 20.94 15.03
CA GLU A 288 -40.54 20.36 15.89
C GLU A 288 -40.03 19.17 16.70
N ALA A 289 -39.20 18.31 16.11
CA ALA A 289 -38.60 17.19 16.82
C ALA A 289 -37.62 17.65 17.92
N LYS A 290 -36.81 18.67 17.64
CA LYS A 290 -35.88 19.25 18.62
C LYS A 290 -36.62 19.98 19.75
N GLU A 291 -37.65 20.74 19.40
CA GLU A 291 -38.50 21.48 20.33
C GLU A 291 -39.34 20.51 21.19
N ALA A 292 -39.85 19.42 20.63
CA ALA A 292 -40.51 18.36 21.39
C ALA A 292 -39.54 17.65 22.36
N TYR A 293 -38.27 17.48 22.00
CA TYR A 293 -37.26 16.90 22.89
C TYR A 293 -36.91 17.83 24.06
N ASP A 294 -36.62 19.11 23.78
CA ASP A 294 -36.25 20.08 24.82
C ASP A 294 -37.40 20.35 25.81
N ASN A 295 -38.66 20.25 25.34
CA ASN A 295 -39.86 20.34 26.17
C ASN A 295 -40.26 19.01 26.87
N GLY A 296 -39.43 17.95 26.78
CA GLY A 296 -39.68 16.67 27.47
C GLY A 296 -40.84 15.82 26.90
N GLY A 297 -41.20 16.03 25.64
CA GLY A 297 -42.35 15.40 24.98
C GLY A 297 -42.18 13.89 24.78
N ALA A 298 -43.23 13.13 25.11
CA ALA A 298 -43.28 11.68 24.87
C ALA A 298 -43.08 11.35 23.38
N GLY A 299 -42.18 10.41 23.09
CA GLY A 299 -41.85 9.99 21.72
C GLY A 299 -40.92 10.93 20.94
N ALA A 300 -40.33 11.95 21.58
CA ALA A 300 -39.43 12.90 20.89
C ALA A 300 -38.23 12.22 20.19
N THR A 301 -37.70 11.12 20.72
CA THR A 301 -36.64 10.33 20.06
C THR A 301 -37.08 9.69 18.75
N ALA A 302 -38.34 9.24 18.67
CA ALA A 302 -38.93 8.72 17.44
C ALA A 302 -39.22 9.85 16.44
N LYS A 303 -39.68 11.03 16.90
CA LYS A 303 -39.82 12.23 16.04
C LYS A 303 -38.47 12.65 15.45
N ALA A 304 -37.42 12.72 16.25
CA ALA A 304 -36.08 13.07 15.80
C ALA A 304 -35.53 12.08 14.76
N ALA A 305 -35.71 10.77 14.99
CA ALA A 305 -35.35 9.74 14.03
C ALA A 305 -36.19 9.79 12.72
N ALA A 306 -37.39 10.36 12.75
CA ALA A 306 -38.21 10.60 11.56
C ALA A 306 -37.73 11.85 10.80
N ALA A 307 -37.51 12.97 11.49
CA ALA A 307 -37.00 14.21 10.90
C ALA A 307 -35.63 14.01 10.22
N ALA A 308 -34.72 13.25 10.86
CA ALA A 308 -33.43 12.89 10.26
C ALA A 308 -33.59 12.08 8.96
N LYS A 309 -34.60 11.19 8.86
CA LYS A 309 -34.91 10.45 7.62
C LYS A 309 -35.51 11.33 6.53
N LEU A 310 -36.26 12.37 6.88
CA LEU A 310 -36.77 13.34 5.90
C LEU A 310 -35.62 14.10 5.25
N TYR A 311 -34.61 14.55 6.03
CA TYR A 311 -33.38 15.10 5.47
C TYR A 311 -32.67 14.08 4.57
N GLU A 312 -32.54 12.80 4.96
CA GLU A 312 -31.84 11.83 4.11
C GLU A 312 -32.57 11.53 2.79
N ALA A 313 -33.89 11.67 2.75
CA ALA A 313 -34.72 11.49 1.56
C ALA A 313 -34.69 12.71 0.61
N LEU A 314 -34.10 13.84 1.01
CA LEU A 314 -33.89 14.99 0.13
C LEU A 314 -32.88 14.65 -0.98
N SER A 315 -33.05 15.24 -2.17
CA SER A 315 -32.01 15.23 -3.20
C SER A 315 -30.78 16.03 -2.77
N GLU A 316 -29.62 15.78 -3.36
CA GLU A 316 -28.38 16.53 -3.07
C GLU A 316 -28.54 18.05 -3.25
N ARG A 317 -29.39 18.47 -4.20
CA ARG A 317 -29.72 19.88 -4.46
C ARG A 317 -30.52 20.52 -3.32
N GLU A 318 -31.37 19.74 -2.66
CA GLU A 318 -32.14 20.11 -1.48
C GLU A 318 -31.30 20.01 -0.20
N LYS A 319 -30.43 19.00 -0.06
CA LYS A 319 -29.44 18.91 1.02
C LYS A 319 -28.49 20.12 0.99
N ALA A 320 -28.06 20.57 -0.19
CA ALA A 320 -27.30 21.81 -0.35
C ALA A 320 -28.07 23.03 0.20
N PHE A 321 -29.35 23.20 -0.20
CA PHE A 321 -30.21 24.29 0.31
C PHE A 321 -30.33 24.24 1.84
N TYR A 322 -30.61 23.05 2.38
CA TYR A 322 -30.77 22.80 3.81
C TYR A 322 -29.51 23.16 4.59
N ASN A 323 -28.34 22.76 4.06
CA ASN A 323 -27.05 22.95 4.72
C ASN A 323 -26.55 24.41 4.67
N GLU A 324 -26.85 25.13 3.58
CA GLU A 324 -26.48 26.53 3.40
C GLU A 324 -27.41 27.54 4.09
N CYS A 325 -28.60 27.10 4.53
CA CYS A 325 -29.59 27.97 5.15
C CYS A 325 -29.10 28.51 6.52
N GLY A 326 -28.36 29.62 6.48
CA GLY A 326 -27.75 30.27 7.65
C GLY A 326 -28.71 31.02 8.59
N TYR A 327 -30.03 30.85 8.45
CA TYR A 327 -31.00 31.40 9.38
C TYR A 327 -31.08 30.53 10.64
N TYR A 328 -31.10 31.16 11.81
CA TYR A 328 -31.40 30.48 13.07
C TYR A 328 -32.93 30.37 13.22
N LEU A 329 -33.44 29.15 13.25
CA LEU A 329 -34.88 28.86 13.26
C LEU A 329 -35.39 28.35 14.61
N TYR A 330 -34.49 27.98 15.50
CA TYR A 330 -34.79 27.59 16.88
C TYR A 330 -33.65 27.97 17.82
N ALA A 331 -33.97 28.24 19.07
CA ALA A 331 -33.05 28.44 20.16
C ALA A 331 -33.64 27.95 21.48
N THR A 332 -32.77 27.43 22.35
CA THR A 332 -33.11 27.00 23.70
C THR A 332 -32.16 27.64 24.71
N ALA A 333 -32.63 27.86 25.94
CA ALA A 333 -31.80 28.32 27.05
C ALA A 333 -31.25 27.12 27.82
N VAL A 334 -29.94 27.09 28.03
CA VAL A 334 -29.23 25.96 28.63
C VAL A 334 -28.74 26.36 30.02
N ASP A 335 -29.21 25.61 31.02
CA ASP A 335 -28.64 25.62 32.36
C ASP A 335 -27.37 24.76 32.37
N ASN A 336 -26.25 25.36 32.79
CA ASN A 336 -24.96 24.68 32.95
C ASN A 336 -24.59 24.55 34.44
N ILE A 337 -25.57 24.64 35.35
CA ILE A 337 -25.49 24.61 36.83
C ILE A 337 -24.80 25.85 37.42
N THR A 338 -23.68 26.29 36.84
CA THR A 338 -22.90 27.46 37.28
C THR A 338 -23.03 28.65 36.34
N SER A 339 -23.76 28.51 35.23
CA SER A 339 -24.04 29.60 34.28
C SER A 339 -25.21 29.28 33.36
N TRP A 340 -25.89 30.31 32.88
CA TRP A 340 -26.88 30.20 31.81
C TRP A 340 -26.30 30.65 30.48
N THR A 341 -26.58 29.88 29.43
CA THR A 341 -26.30 30.21 28.03
C THR A 341 -27.54 30.02 27.18
N TYR A 342 -27.50 30.43 25.91
CA TYR A 342 -28.48 30.03 24.90
C TYR A 342 -27.76 29.32 23.75
N LYS A 343 -28.42 28.35 23.13
CA LYS A 343 -27.92 27.67 21.93
C LYS A 343 -28.95 27.80 20.82
N SER A 344 -28.59 28.50 19.75
CA SER A 344 -29.39 28.63 18.52
C SER A 344 -28.97 27.60 17.48
N TYR A 345 -29.91 27.22 16.61
CA TYR A 345 -29.76 26.18 15.62
C TYR A 345 -30.21 26.69 14.24
N THR A 346 -29.35 26.49 13.24
CA THR A 346 -29.74 26.49 11.81
C THR A 346 -30.38 25.14 11.45
N PRO A 347 -31.06 24.99 10.30
CA PRO A 347 -31.44 23.70 9.73
C PRO A 347 -30.42 22.58 9.91
N LYS A 348 -29.15 22.77 9.52
CA LYS A 348 -28.09 21.76 9.70
C LYS A 348 -27.90 21.39 11.18
N GLY A 349 -27.85 22.38 12.06
CA GLY A 349 -27.77 22.15 13.51
C GLY A 349 -29.00 21.45 14.10
N LEU A 350 -30.19 21.64 13.52
CA LEU A 350 -31.41 20.92 13.89
C LEU A 350 -31.37 19.46 13.42
N TYR A 351 -30.92 19.20 12.20
CA TYR A 351 -30.69 17.84 11.70
C TYR A 351 -29.66 17.10 12.56
N ASP A 352 -28.51 17.72 12.85
CA ASP A 352 -27.45 17.11 13.66
C ASP A 352 -27.97 16.76 15.06
N ALA A 353 -28.75 17.65 15.68
CA ALA A 353 -29.41 17.36 16.95
C ALA A 353 -30.47 16.24 16.82
N CYS A 354 -31.20 16.15 15.71
CA CYS A 354 -32.16 15.07 15.48
C CYS A 354 -31.48 13.70 15.26
N VAL A 355 -30.33 13.67 14.59
CA VAL A 355 -29.49 12.47 14.46
C VAL A 355 -28.97 12.02 15.83
N ASP A 356 -28.49 12.94 16.67
CA ASP A 356 -28.07 12.63 18.04
C ASP A 356 -29.24 12.06 18.87
N ILE A 357 -30.37 12.78 18.91
CA ILE A 357 -31.55 12.41 19.72
C ILE A 357 -32.15 11.08 19.25
N GLY A 358 -32.21 10.82 17.95
CA GLY A 358 -32.74 9.57 17.39
C GLY A 358 -31.86 8.33 17.64
N ASN A 359 -30.56 8.53 17.87
CA ASN A 359 -29.57 7.45 18.00
C ASN A 359 -29.08 7.22 19.45
N ALA A 360 -29.60 7.95 20.44
CA ALA A 360 -29.26 7.82 21.86
C ALA A 360 -29.18 6.36 22.36
N ARG A 361 -30.14 5.53 21.92
CA ARG A 361 -30.24 4.08 22.20
C ARG A 361 -28.99 3.25 21.90
N TYR A 362 -28.08 3.73 21.06
CA TYR A 362 -26.85 2.98 20.74
C TYR A 362 -25.80 3.09 21.85
N VAL A 363 -25.89 4.09 22.74
CA VAL A 363 -25.09 4.13 23.98
C VAL A 363 -25.51 2.96 24.88
N ASP A 364 -26.81 2.79 25.11
CA ASP A 364 -27.36 1.69 25.94
C ASP A 364 -27.01 0.32 25.34
N TYR A 365 -27.16 0.16 24.01
CA TYR A 365 -26.76 -1.05 23.29
C TYR A 365 -25.25 -1.34 23.43
N PHE A 366 -24.40 -0.32 23.34
CA PHE A 366 -22.95 -0.49 23.51
C PHE A 366 -22.61 -0.93 24.93
N THR A 367 -23.17 -0.27 25.96
CA THR A 367 -23.02 -0.67 27.36
C THR A 367 -23.43 -2.13 27.57
N VAL A 368 -24.61 -2.53 27.10
CA VAL A 368 -25.09 -3.92 27.22
C VAL A 368 -24.18 -4.92 26.50
N VAL A 369 -23.62 -4.61 25.33
CA VAL A 369 -22.66 -5.50 24.65
C VAL A 369 -21.38 -5.67 25.46
N ILE A 370 -20.81 -4.56 25.96
CA ILE A 370 -19.57 -4.58 26.74
C ILE A 370 -19.75 -5.23 28.11
N GLU A 371 -20.90 -5.04 28.76
CA GLU A 371 -21.25 -5.70 30.03
C GLU A 371 -21.31 -7.22 29.88
N ASN A 372 -21.92 -7.74 28.81
CA ASN A 372 -22.09 -9.18 28.58
C ASN A 372 -20.81 -9.93 28.14
N ILE A 373 -19.78 -9.24 27.63
CA ILE A 373 -18.49 -9.87 27.30
C ILE A 373 -17.75 -10.24 28.61
N THR A 374 -17.31 -11.48 28.76
CA THR A 374 -16.63 -11.99 29.97
C THR A 374 -15.22 -12.49 29.67
N GLU A 375 -14.32 -12.42 30.66
CA GLU A 375 -12.96 -12.93 30.52
C GLU A 375 -12.91 -14.48 30.48
N PRO A 376 -11.95 -15.08 29.74
CA PRO A 376 -10.90 -14.44 28.93
C PRO A 376 -11.41 -13.93 27.58
N TYR A 377 -11.07 -12.67 27.24
CA TYR A 377 -11.48 -12.04 25.98
C TYR A 377 -10.82 -12.69 24.76
N ASN A 378 -11.58 -12.85 23.67
CA ASN A 378 -11.12 -13.45 22.41
C ASN A 378 -11.33 -12.52 21.18
N ARG A 379 -10.91 -12.96 19.99
CA ARG A 379 -11.00 -12.17 18.74
C ARG A 379 -12.45 -11.80 18.36
N ALA A 380 -13.43 -12.68 18.59
CA ALA A 380 -14.83 -12.39 18.31
C ALA A 380 -15.41 -11.34 19.28
N ASP A 381 -14.98 -11.34 20.54
CA ASP A 381 -15.37 -10.30 21.50
C ASP A 381 -14.85 -8.93 21.08
N ILE A 382 -13.60 -8.87 20.60
CA ILE A 382 -12.98 -7.65 20.08
C ILE A 382 -13.79 -7.09 18.90
N GLU A 383 -14.14 -7.91 17.90
CA GLU A 383 -14.92 -7.44 16.76
C GLU A 383 -16.37 -7.10 17.14
N ALA A 384 -17.00 -7.85 18.05
CA ALA A 384 -18.33 -7.53 18.58
C ALA A 384 -18.35 -6.19 19.33
N ALA A 385 -17.32 -5.94 20.15
CA ALA A 385 -17.12 -4.69 20.87
C ALA A 385 -16.89 -3.50 19.92
N LYS A 386 -16.01 -3.66 18.92
CA LYS A 386 -15.75 -2.64 17.88
C LYS A 386 -17.02 -2.32 17.08
N ALA A 387 -17.72 -3.34 16.59
CA ALA A 387 -18.97 -3.21 15.84
C ALA A 387 -20.16 -2.71 16.69
N ALA A 388 -20.02 -2.65 18.01
CA ALA A 388 -20.95 -1.96 18.90
C ALA A 388 -20.53 -0.50 19.14
N TYR A 389 -19.25 -0.23 19.34
CA TYR A 389 -18.70 1.13 19.53
C TYR A 389 -18.87 2.01 18.28
N GLU A 390 -18.71 1.43 17.09
CA GLU A 390 -18.87 2.13 15.81
C GLU A 390 -20.32 2.61 15.57
N LYS A 391 -21.31 1.93 16.15
CA LYS A 391 -22.72 2.34 16.09
C LYS A 391 -23.03 3.56 16.96
N VAL A 392 -22.15 3.94 17.90
CA VAL A 392 -22.35 5.12 18.75
C VAL A 392 -21.93 6.38 17.98
N PRO A 393 -22.83 7.35 17.73
CA PRO A 393 -22.47 8.62 17.10
C PRO A 393 -21.36 9.36 17.85
N GLN A 394 -20.49 10.07 17.13
CA GLN A 394 -19.30 10.70 17.70
C GLN A 394 -19.61 11.73 18.80
N SER A 395 -20.74 12.42 18.69
CA SER A 395 -21.37 13.29 19.69
C SER A 395 -21.70 12.54 20.99
N LEU A 396 -22.30 11.36 20.87
CA LEU A 396 -22.81 10.53 21.97
C LEU A 396 -21.75 9.67 22.65
N LYS A 397 -20.54 9.51 22.09
CA LYS A 397 -19.44 8.83 22.79
C LYS A 397 -19.07 9.48 24.13
N SER A 398 -19.36 10.78 24.28
CA SER A 398 -19.28 11.53 25.54
C SER A 398 -20.30 11.13 26.62
N LYS A 399 -21.25 10.22 26.31
CA LYS A 399 -22.30 9.71 27.21
C LYS A 399 -22.09 8.25 27.64
N ILE A 400 -21.09 7.57 27.08
CA ILE A 400 -20.68 6.24 27.54
C ILE A 400 -20.06 6.38 28.94
N SER A 401 -20.33 5.44 29.86
CA SER A 401 -19.72 5.48 31.20
C SER A 401 -18.21 5.20 31.15
N VAL A 402 -17.48 5.71 32.15
CA VAL A 402 -16.03 5.46 32.29
C VAL A 402 -15.76 3.97 32.36
N ASP A 403 -16.47 3.26 33.23
CA ASP A 403 -16.40 1.81 33.46
C ASP A 403 -16.60 1.00 32.16
N THR A 404 -17.57 1.41 31.32
CA THR A 404 -17.82 0.79 30.00
C THR A 404 -16.62 1.01 29.07
N MET A 405 -16.05 2.22 29.04
CA MET A 405 -14.88 2.52 28.22
C MET A 405 -13.60 1.84 28.72
N GLU A 406 -13.41 1.70 30.03
CA GLU A 406 -12.29 0.95 30.61
C GLU A 406 -12.38 -0.53 30.25
N LYS A 407 -13.55 -1.16 30.38
CA LYS A 407 -13.76 -2.55 29.96
C LYS A 407 -13.61 -2.73 28.44
N TYR A 408 -14.11 -1.79 27.64
CA TYR A 408 -13.87 -1.78 26.19
C TYR A 408 -12.38 -1.73 25.84
N ASN A 409 -11.61 -0.84 26.49
CA ASN A 409 -10.16 -0.76 26.29
C ASN A 409 -9.44 -2.03 26.74
N ALA A 410 -9.90 -2.69 27.80
CA ALA A 410 -9.36 -3.98 28.24
C ALA A 410 -9.62 -5.10 27.22
N ILE A 411 -10.82 -5.14 26.61
CA ILE A 411 -11.15 -6.04 25.50
C ILE A 411 -10.23 -5.77 24.30
N LEU A 412 -10.05 -4.51 23.86
CA LEU A 412 -9.13 -4.19 22.77
C LEU A 412 -7.66 -4.56 23.07
N ALA A 413 -7.24 -4.45 24.34
CA ALA A 413 -5.87 -4.71 24.77
C ALA A 413 -5.50 -6.19 24.86
N SER A 414 -6.48 -7.11 24.83
CA SER A 414 -6.24 -8.57 24.78
C SER A 414 -5.77 -9.08 23.42
N ILE A 415 -5.71 -8.20 22.40
CA ILE A 415 -5.37 -8.55 21.02
C ILE A 415 -4.05 -9.33 20.90
N ALA A 416 -4.18 -10.62 20.60
CA ALA A 416 -3.12 -11.61 20.44
C ALA A 416 -2.92 -11.97 18.94
N PRO A 417 -1.92 -12.80 18.58
CA PRO A 417 -1.93 -13.50 17.29
C PRO A 417 -3.24 -14.31 17.14
N ASP A 418 -3.60 -14.67 15.90
CA ASP A 418 -4.71 -15.60 15.68
C ASP A 418 -4.31 -17.01 16.14
N GLU A 419 -5.29 -17.79 16.57
CA GLU A 419 -5.12 -19.24 16.63
C GLU A 419 -5.06 -19.78 15.19
N PRO A 420 -4.11 -20.67 14.86
CA PRO A 420 -4.05 -21.25 13.53
C PRO A 420 -5.32 -22.08 13.25
N THR A 421 -5.85 -21.94 12.05
CA THR A 421 -7.11 -22.58 11.61
C THR A 421 -6.93 -23.36 10.31
N GLY A 422 -7.97 -24.09 9.90
CA GLY A 422 -7.99 -24.90 8.68
C GLY A 422 -8.00 -26.42 8.93
N GLU A 423 -8.66 -27.14 8.03
CA GLU A 423 -8.71 -28.60 8.01
C GLU A 423 -7.37 -29.21 7.57
N ARG A 424 -7.14 -30.48 7.90
CA ARG A 424 -5.96 -31.21 7.43
C ARG A 424 -6.07 -31.50 5.92
N PRO A 425 -5.13 -31.06 5.07
CA PRO A 425 -5.23 -31.22 3.63
C PRO A 425 -5.21 -32.69 3.22
N ASN A 426 -6.11 -33.09 2.31
CA ASN A 426 -6.20 -34.45 1.80
C ASN A 426 -5.14 -34.70 0.71
N VAL A 427 -3.94 -35.08 1.15
CA VAL A 427 -2.79 -35.41 0.30
C VAL A 427 -2.97 -36.67 -0.54
N GLU A 428 -3.97 -37.53 -0.27
CA GLU A 428 -4.24 -38.73 -1.08
C GLU A 428 -4.82 -38.40 -2.46
N ARG A 429 -5.32 -37.17 -2.66
CA ARG A 429 -5.86 -36.68 -3.93
C ARG A 429 -4.81 -35.99 -4.82
N MET A 430 -3.57 -35.85 -4.35
CA MET A 430 -2.51 -35.13 -5.07
C MET A 430 -1.77 -36.07 -6.01
N GLU A 431 -1.61 -35.67 -7.27
CA GLU A 431 -1.06 -36.56 -8.31
C GLU A 431 0.46 -36.72 -8.18
N THR A 432 0.93 -37.96 -8.09
CA THR A 432 2.37 -38.29 -8.03
C THR A 432 2.91 -38.77 -9.38
N THR A 433 4.15 -38.37 -9.69
CA THR A 433 4.81 -38.67 -10.97
C THR A 433 5.15 -40.15 -11.07
N LYS A 434 4.48 -40.87 -11.98
CA LYS A 434 4.65 -42.32 -12.17
C LYS A 434 5.92 -42.65 -12.97
N VAL A 435 7.09 -42.50 -12.33
CA VAL A 435 8.39 -42.67 -12.97
C VAL A 435 8.68 -44.13 -13.33
N LYS A 436 8.50 -44.46 -14.62
CA LYS A 436 8.93 -45.75 -15.18
C LYS A 436 10.45 -45.79 -15.36
N TYR A 437 11.13 -46.74 -14.73
CA TYR A 437 12.59 -46.93 -14.88
C TYR A 437 12.98 -47.59 -16.23
N PRO A 438 14.21 -47.34 -16.74
CA PRO A 438 14.71 -47.98 -17.95
C PRO A 438 14.75 -49.53 -17.85
N ALA A 439 14.46 -50.21 -18.96
CA ALA A 439 14.41 -51.68 -18.99
C ALA A 439 15.74 -52.33 -18.54
N ALA A 440 15.67 -53.31 -17.64
CA ALA A 440 16.80 -53.94 -16.96
C ALA A 440 17.66 -53.01 -16.05
N VAL A 441 17.09 -51.89 -15.58
CA VAL A 441 17.67 -51.06 -14.51
C VAL A 441 16.75 -51.15 -13.28
N SER A 442 17.24 -51.79 -12.22
CA SER A 442 16.54 -51.83 -10.91
C SER A 442 16.87 -50.57 -10.09
N GLY A 443 16.06 -50.27 -9.06
CA GLY A 443 16.34 -49.17 -8.13
C GLY A 443 17.76 -49.21 -7.55
N LYS A 444 18.23 -50.40 -7.14
CA LYS A 444 19.61 -50.62 -6.66
C LYS A 444 20.71 -50.37 -7.72
N LYS A 445 20.36 -50.31 -9.02
CA LYS A 445 21.25 -49.85 -10.10
C LYS A 445 21.15 -48.33 -10.31
N ILE A 446 19.99 -47.71 -10.04
CA ILE A 446 19.83 -46.25 -10.02
C ILE A 446 20.68 -45.67 -8.87
N ASP A 447 20.56 -46.20 -7.65
CA ASP A 447 21.36 -45.80 -6.48
C ASP A 447 22.86 -45.78 -6.82
N LYS A 448 23.37 -46.91 -7.33
CA LYS A 448 24.76 -47.04 -7.80
C LYS A 448 25.11 -46.10 -8.95
N THR A 449 24.16 -45.64 -9.74
CA THR A 449 24.40 -44.66 -10.81
C THR A 449 24.54 -43.26 -10.21
N ILE A 450 23.73 -42.90 -9.21
CA ILE A 450 23.87 -41.67 -8.41
C ILE A 450 25.25 -41.66 -7.72
N ASP A 451 25.63 -42.73 -7.02
CA ASP A 451 26.96 -42.89 -6.39
C ASP A 451 28.11 -42.65 -7.38
N ASN A 452 28.01 -43.24 -8.57
CA ASN A 452 29.03 -43.13 -9.61
C ASN A 452 29.03 -41.77 -10.30
N VAL A 453 27.89 -41.08 -10.41
CA VAL A 453 27.85 -39.69 -10.88
C VAL A 453 28.47 -38.78 -9.83
N GLN A 454 28.11 -38.89 -8.54
CA GLN A 454 28.75 -38.12 -7.47
C GLN A 454 30.27 -38.34 -7.45
N THR A 455 30.72 -39.59 -7.60
CA THR A 455 32.15 -39.94 -7.74
C THR A 455 32.80 -39.25 -8.93
N LEU A 456 32.12 -39.20 -10.09
CA LEU A 456 32.61 -38.49 -11.28
C LEU A 456 32.72 -36.98 -11.01
N LEU A 457 31.68 -36.38 -10.41
CA LEU A 457 31.68 -34.94 -10.09
C LEU A 457 32.82 -34.60 -9.13
N TYR A 458 33.03 -35.40 -8.08
CA TYR A 458 34.12 -35.18 -7.13
C TYR A 458 35.50 -35.29 -7.80
N GLN A 459 35.66 -36.21 -8.78
CA GLN A 459 36.87 -36.32 -9.58
C GLN A 459 37.06 -35.19 -10.60
N LEU A 460 35.97 -34.62 -11.15
CA LEU A 460 36.01 -33.48 -12.07
C LEU A 460 36.33 -32.16 -11.37
N LEU A 461 35.84 -32.00 -10.14
CA LEU A 461 35.90 -30.77 -9.35
C LEU A 461 37.15 -30.66 -8.46
N ASP A 462 37.91 -31.76 -8.31
CA ASP A 462 38.99 -31.89 -7.32
C ASP A 462 38.50 -31.59 -5.88
N VAL A 463 37.35 -32.17 -5.52
CA VAL A 463 36.77 -32.07 -4.17
C VAL A 463 37.78 -32.63 -3.14
N PRO A 464 38.08 -31.88 -2.06
CA PRO A 464 39.04 -32.30 -1.03
C PRO A 464 38.53 -33.48 -0.20
N SER A 465 39.39 -34.03 0.66
CA SER A 465 39.09 -35.26 1.41
C SER A 465 37.93 -35.14 2.42
N GLY A 466 37.61 -33.93 2.88
CA GLY A 466 36.41 -33.64 3.69
C GLY A 466 35.12 -33.48 2.89
N GLY A 467 35.15 -33.69 1.57
CA GLY A 467 33.96 -33.73 0.73
C GLY A 467 33.30 -32.37 0.49
N MET A 468 31.98 -32.39 0.27
CA MET A 468 31.18 -31.18 0.00
C MET A 468 31.15 -30.25 1.22
N SER A 469 31.06 -30.79 2.43
CA SER A 469 31.16 -30.07 3.70
C SER A 469 32.38 -29.14 3.77
N GLN A 470 33.57 -29.67 3.46
CA GLN A 470 34.80 -28.88 3.43
C GLN A 470 34.77 -27.77 2.38
N LEU A 471 34.13 -27.98 1.21
CA LEU A 471 33.97 -26.92 0.20
C LEU A 471 32.95 -25.83 0.57
N VAL A 472 31.93 -26.15 1.37
CA VAL A 472 31.01 -25.13 1.92
C VAL A 472 31.74 -24.32 3.00
N SER A 473 32.47 -24.98 3.90
CA SER A 473 33.29 -24.32 4.92
C SER A 473 34.37 -23.40 4.29
N GLU A 474 35.26 -23.94 3.45
CA GLU A 474 36.37 -23.20 2.84
C GLU A 474 35.98 -22.27 1.68
N GLY A 475 34.76 -22.40 1.14
CA GLY A 475 34.33 -21.73 -0.09
C GLY A 475 33.06 -20.88 0.01
N VAL A 476 32.25 -21.05 1.05
CA VAL A 476 31.03 -20.26 1.31
C VAL A 476 31.16 -19.49 2.61
N TYR A 477 31.56 -20.13 3.72
CA TYR A 477 31.65 -19.48 5.04
C TYR A 477 32.95 -18.67 5.21
N THR A 478 33.14 -17.66 4.35
CA THR A 478 34.37 -16.85 4.29
C THR A 478 34.11 -15.35 4.36
N ASN A 479 35.09 -14.60 4.85
CA ASN A 479 35.13 -13.14 4.84
C ASN A 479 34.96 -12.61 3.41
N TYR A 480 35.58 -13.27 2.43
CA TYR A 480 35.42 -12.95 1.00
C TYR A 480 33.96 -13.07 0.53
N THR A 481 33.23 -14.11 0.96
CA THR A 481 31.80 -14.27 0.63
C THR A 481 30.97 -13.14 1.23
N VAL A 482 31.25 -12.68 2.45
CA VAL A 482 30.55 -11.54 3.08
C VAL A 482 30.76 -10.27 2.26
N ALA A 483 31.99 -9.98 1.83
CA ALA A 483 32.28 -8.86 0.93
C ALA A 483 31.61 -9.01 -0.45
N LEU A 484 31.55 -10.24 -1.00
CA LEU A 484 30.88 -10.51 -2.28
C LEU A 484 29.36 -10.34 -2.19
N LEU A 485 28.74 -10.74 -1.08
CA LEU A 485 27.33 -10.49 -0.80
C LEU A 485 27.06 -8.98 -0.77
N ALA A 486 27.86 -8.21 -0.04
CA ALA A 486 27.74 -6.75 0.00
C ALA A 486 27.88 -6.11 -1.40
N LYS A 487 28.85 -6.56 -2.20
CA LYS A 487 29.08 -6.11 -3.60
C LYS A 487 27.88 -6.31 -4.52
N LYS A 488 26.99 -7.27 -4.26
CA LYS A 488 25.80 -7.51 -5.11
C LYS A 488 24.51 -7.04 -4.46
N LEU A 489 24.44 -7.01 -3.14
CA LEU A 489 23.31 -6.49 -2.37
C LEU A 489 23.14 -4.98 -2.53
N TYR A 490 24.21 -4.20 -2.34
CA TYR A 490 24.12 -2.74 -2.28
C TYR A 490 23.81 -2.06 -3.63
N PRO A 491 24.40 -2.47 -4.77
CA PRO A 491 23.97 -1.97 -6.08
C PRO A 491 22.51 -2.27 -6.41
N LEU A 492 22.03 -3.48 -6.06
CA LEU A 492 20.63 -3.87 -6.28
C LEU A 492 19.67 -3.03 -5.41
N ILE A 493 19.98 -2.86 -4.13
CA ILE A 493 19.15 -2.07 -3.20
C ILE A 493 19.19 -0.57 -3.54
N GLY A 494 20.36 -0.02 -3.88
CA GLY A 494 20.52 1.39 -4.27
C GLY A 494 19.76 1.75 -5.55
N GLY A 495 19.64 0.82 -6.49
CA GLY A 495 18.86 1.00 -7.73
C GLY A 495 17.34 1.17 -7.50
N ILE A 496 16.79 0.68 -6.38
CA ILE A 496 15.36 0.82 -6.06
C ILE A 496 15.03 2.25 -5.61
N SER A 497 15.92 2.86 -4.81
CA SER A 497 15.74 4.22 -4.29
C SER A 497 17.06 4.80 -3.78
N SER A 498 17.32 6.07 -4.08
CA SER A 498 18.45 6.84 -3.55
C SER A 498 18.46 6.95 -2.02
N MET A 499 17.32 6.74 -1.35
CA MET A 499 17.25 6.64 0.12
C MET A 499 17.91 5.37 0.69
N LEU A 500 18.18 4.37 -0.15
CA LEU A 500 18.76 3.07 0.22
C LEU A 500 20.19 2.90 -0.31
N ALA A 501 20.72 3.90 -1.03
CA ALA A 501 22.05 3.94 -1.63
C ALA A 501 23.17 4.20 -0.58
N MET A 502 23.33 3.28 0.38
CA MET A 502 24.32 3.37 1.45
C MET A 502 25.72 2.98 0.95
N GLY A 503 26.76 3.70 1.41
CA GLY A 503 28.16 3.37 1.10
C GLY A 503 28.87 2.50 2.13
N PRO A 504 30.04 1.93 1.79
CA PRO A 504 30.79 1.03 2.68
C PRO A 504 31.17 1.68 4.01
N GLU A 505 31.39 3.00 4.05
CA GLU A 505 31.69 3.74 5.27
C GLU A 505 30.52 3.74 6.29
N LYS A 506 29.27 3.54 5.81
CA LYS A 506 28.11 3.38 6.69
C LYS A 506 28.13 2.06 7.44
N LEU A 507 28.66 0.99 6.82
CA LEU A 507 28.90 -0.29 7.49
C LEU A 507 30.11 -0.21 8.42
N ALA A 508 31.19 0.44 7.98
CA ALA A 508 32.39 0.62 8.81
C ALA A 508 32.08 1.36 10.13
N ALA A 509 31.17 2.33 10.13
CA ALA A 509 30.69 3.01 11.33
C ALA A 509 29.74 2.18 12.22
N LYS A 510 29.42 0.94 11.82
CA LYS A 510 28.40 0.05 12.42
C LYS A 510 28.92 -1.36 12.76
N LEU A 511 30.19 -1.65 12.49
CA LEU A 511 30.87 -2.87 12.94
C LEU A 511 31.54 -2.65 14.31
N ASP A 512 31.87 -3.74 15.00
CA ASP A 512 32.65 -3.65 16.24
C ASP A 512 34.10 -3.23 15.95
N LYS A 513 34.67 -2.42 16.83
CA LYS A 513 35.97 -1.76 16.62
C LYS A 513 37.17 -2.63 16.98
N GLU A 514 36.98 -3.69 17.77
CA GLU A 514 38.05 -4.58 18.20
C GLU A 514 38.09 -5.83 17.34
N SER A 515 36.95 -6.52 17.15
CA SER A 515 36.88 -7.73 16.35
C SER A 515 36.92 -7.48 14.85
N CYS A 516 36.25 -6.43 14.35
CA CYS A 516 36.10 -6.18 12.91
C CYS A 516 37.04 -5.10 12.36
N ALA A 517 38.17 -4.85 13.03
CA ALA A 517 39.10 -3.76 12.69
C ALA A 517 39.59 -3.83 11.23
N GLY A 518 39.87 -5.03 10.71
CA GLY A 518 40.28 -5.25 9.31
C GLY A 518 39.19 -4.88 8.30
N ALA A 519 37.94 -5.29 8.55
CA ALA A 519 36.82 -4.92 7.70
C ALA A 519 36.53 -3.40 7.77
N ILE A 520 36.69 -2.77 8.94
CA ILE A 520 36.58 -1.31 9.09
C ILE A 520 37.65 -0.59 8.25
N GLU A 521 38.89 -1.08 8.21
CA GLU A 521 39.93 -0.53 7.34
C GLU A 521 39.56 -0.71 5.85
N ALA A 522 39.23 -1.93 5.44
CA ALA A 522 38.87 -2.29 4.07
C ALA A 522 37.66 -1.50 3.52
N LEU A 523 36.59 -1.37 4.32
CA LEU A 523 35.39 -0.61 3.96
C LEU A 523 35.71 0.88 3.84
N ASN A 524 36.52 1.45 4.73
CA ASN A 524 36.93 2.86 4.63
C ASN A 524 37.91 3.11 3.47
N ALA A 525 38.74 2.14 3.09
CA ALA A 525 39.59 2.24 1.91
C ALA A 525 38.75 2.26 0.63
N ALA A 526 37.86 1.28 0.45
CA ALA A 526 36.95 1.20 -0.69
C ALA A 526 36.01 2.41 -0.80
N ALA A 527 35.50 2.90 0.34
CA ALA A 527 34.71 4.12 0.41
C ALA A 527 35.51 5.40 0.13
N ASN A 528 36.82 5.35 -0.12
CA ASN A 528 37.65 6.49 -0.52
C ASN A 528 38.41 6.28 -1.84
N THR A 529 38.05 5.25 -2.61
CA THR A 529 38.55 5.05 -3.98
C THR A 529 38.27 6.28 -4.85
N LEU A 530 39.23 6.59 -5.73
CA LEU A 530 39.12 7.62 -6.76
C LEU A 530 38.93 6.99 -8.15
N ASP A 531 38.22 7.68 -9.03
CA ASP A 531 38.10 7.37 -10.45
C ASP A 531 39.30 7.88 -11.27
N GLU A 532 39.27 7.65 -12.58
CA GLU A 532 40.32 8.07 -13.53
C GLU A 532 40.49 9.61 -13.63
N ASP A 533 39.44 10.38 -13.27
CA ASP A 533 39.48 11.85 -13.17
C ASP A 533 40.03 12.33 -11.81
N GLY A 534 40.35 11.41 -10.88
CA GLY A 534 40.77 11.72 -9.52
C GLY A 534 39.64 12.18 -8.59
N LYS A 535 38.38 11.96 -8.96
CA LYS A 535 37.20 12.24 -8.13
C LYS A 535 36.84 11.01 -7.31
N LYS A 536 36.18 11.20 -6.18
CA LYS A 536 35.71 10.10 -5.34
C LYS A 536 34.55 9.37 -6.01
N VAL A 537 34.64 8.04 -6.12
CA VAL A 537 33.56 7.19 -6.65
C VAL A 537 32.29 7.31 -5.79
N ASP A 538 31.12 7.12 -6.38
CA ASP A 538 29.86 7.21 -5.65
C ASP A 538 29.70 6.09 -4.60
N SER A 539 28.85 6.32 -3.60
CA SER A 539 28.64 5.39 -2.49
C SER A 539 28.18 3.98 -2.88
N VAL A 540 27.51 3.81 -4.03
CA VAL A 540 27.07 2.49 -4.50
C VAL A 540 28.18 1.78 -5.24
N THR A 541 28.85 2.47 -6.17
CA THR A 541 30.00 1.93 -6.91
C THR A 541 31.19 1.61 -6.00
N ALA A 542 31.37 2.36 -4.91
CA ALA A 542 32.39 2.13 -3.89
C ALA A 542 32.44 0.68 -3.35
N TRP A 543 31.31 -0.03 -3.32
CA TRP A 543 31.26 -1.42 -2.83
C TRP A 543 32.11 -2.38 -3.66
N GLU A 544 32.22 -2.22 -4.98
CA GLU A 544 33.00 -3.13 -5.84
C GLU A 544 34.50 -3.11 -5.51
N TYR A 545 35.00 -2.09 -4.81
CA TYR A 545 36.39 -1.96 -4.36
C TYR A 545 36.67 -2.58 -2.97
N VAL A 546 35.67 -3.14 -2.28
CA VAL A 546 35.89 -3.76 -0.95
C VAL A 546 36.73 -5.04 -1.08
N GLU A 547 37.94 -5.04 -0.52
CA GLU A 547 38.82 -6.22 -0.45
C GLU A 547 39.13 -6.59 0.99
N VAL A 548 38.90 -7.87 1.34
CA VAL A 548 39.02 -8.39 2.72
C VAL A 548 39.78 -9.70 2.76
N LYS A 549 40.28 -10.03 3.95
CA LYS A 549 41.12 -11.20 4.30
C LYS A 549 40.44 -12.05 5.37
N ASP A 550 40.98 -13.24 5.59
CA ASP A 550 40.57 -14.16 6.66
C ASP A 550 40.72 -13.52 8.06
N GLY A 551 39.60 -13.23 8.72
CA GLY A 551 39.53 -12.58 10.04
C GLY A 551 39.03 -11.14 10.04
N ASP A 552 38.90 -10.48 8.88
CA ASP A 552 38.63 -9.04 8.82
C ASP A 552 37.26 -8.64 9.40
N PHE A 553 36.22 -9.48 9.24
CA PHE A 553 34.89 -9.33 9.85
C PHE A 553 34.79 -9.98 11.25
N GLY A 554 35.91 -10.28 11.91
CA GLY A 554 35.95 -10.83 13.28
C GLY A 554 35.73 -12.34 13.40
N PHE A 555 35.53 -13.05 12.29
CA PHE A 555 35.43 -14.52 12.23
C PHE A 555 36.46 -15.12 11.26
N LYS A 556 36.82 -16.39 11.47
CA LYS A 556 37.78 -17.10 10.62
C LYS A 556 37.09 -17.89 9.50
N ASP A 557 37.70 -17.88 8.31
CA ASP A 557 37.18 -18.59 7.15
C ASP A 557 36.98 -20.08 7.48
N GLY A 558 35.74 -20.55 7.33
CA GLY A 558 35.27 -21.86 7.76
C GLY A 558 34.26 -21.83 8.90
N ASP A 559 34.20 -20.76 9.70
CA ASP A 559 33.20 -20.57 10.77
C ASP A 559 31.86 -20.10 10.22
N LYS A 560 30.87 -21.02 10.24
CA LYS A 560 29.48 -20.77 9.87
C LYS A 560 28.83 -19.68 10.73
N GLU A 561 28.99 -19.74 12.04
CA GLU A 561 28.17 -18.92 12.94
C GLU A 561 28.62 -17.46 12.88
N GLY A 562 29.93 -17.24 12.83
CA GLY A 562 30.55 -15.94 12.55
C GLY A 562 30.27 -15.43 11.13
N PHE A 563 30.27 -16.29 10.11
CA PHE A 563 29.83 -15.93 8.76
C PHE A 563 28.37 -15.43 8.75
N LEU A 564 27.47 -16.12 9.44
CA LEU A 564 26.06 -15.72 9.55
C LEU A 564 25.89 -14.39 10.29
N ASP A 565 26.71 -14.09 11.31
CA ASP A 565 26.65 -12.80 12.03
C ASP A 565 27.19 -11.67 11.15
N ALA A 566 28.31 -11.90 10.46
CA ALA A 566 28.86 -10.93 9.52
C ALA A 566 27.91 -10.66 8.33
N ALA A 567 27.24 -11.69 7.81
CA ALA A 567 26.25 -11.58 6.75
C ALA A 567 24.97 -10.86 7.21
N ALA A 568 24.52 -11.05 8.45
CA ALA A 568 23.42 -10.29 9.03
C ALA A 568 23.81 -8.82 9.31
N ALA A 569 25.03 -8.60 9.82
CA ALA A 569 25.57 -7.28 10.10
C ALA A 569 25.70 -6.38 8.86
N LEU A 570 25.78 -6.96 7.64
CA LEU A 570 25.70 -6.22 6.39
C LEU A 570 24.48 -5.30 6.28
N PHE A 571 23.37 -5.62 6.97
CA PHE A 571 22.14 -4.84 6.91
C PHE A 571 22.09 -3.67 7.92
N ARG A 572 23.02 -3.57 8.89
CA ARG A 572 23.06 -2.49 9.91
C ARG A 572 22.98 -1.05 9.36
N PRO A 573 23.54 -0.71 8.17
CA PRO A 573 23.35 0.61 7.54
C PRO A 573 21.91 0.90 7.11
N LEU A 574 21.12 -0.13 6.80
CA LEU A 574 19.71 -0.05 6.41
C LEU A 574 18.83 0.05 7.66
N SER A 575 19.01 1.15 8.40
CA SER A 575 18.36 1.47 9.68
C SER A 575 16.86 1.15 9.75
N LEU A 576 16.33 0.98 10.96
CA LEU A 576 14.90 0.70 11.20
C LEU A 576 13.92 1.72 10.57
N VAL A 577 14.39 2.92 10.21
CA VAL A 577 13.59 3.97 9.53
C VAL A 577 13.74 3.92 8.00
N THR A 578 14.89 3.47 7.50
CA THR A 578 15.14 3.29 6.05
C THR A 578 14.77 1.89 5.56
N MET A 579 14.61 0.89 6.44
CA MET A 579 14.04 -0.39 6.08
C MET A 579 12.55 -0.21 5.74
N VAL A 580 12.26 -0.20 4.44
CA VAL A 580 10.93 -0.02 3.84
C VAL A 580 9.98 -1.20 4.06
N ILE A 581 10.42 -2.26 4.74
CA ILE A 581 9.64 -3.44 5.10
C ILE A 581 9.71 -3.67 6.62
N THR A 582 8.65 -4.23 7.20
CA THR A 582 8.63 -4.68 8.60
C THR A 582 8.41 -6.19 8.61
N PHE A 583 9.33 -6.93 9.24
CA PHE A 583 9.25 -8.38 9.32
C PHE A 583 8.48 -8.86 10.55
N GLU A 584 8.52 -8.06 11.61
CA GLU A 584 7.83 -8.28 12.88
C GLU A 584 6.32 -8.04 12.80
N ASN A 585 5.57 -8.77 13.61
CA ASN A 585 4.14 -8.55 13.79
C ASN A 585 3.88 -7.29 14.62
N LYS A 586 2.69 -6.71 14.48
CA LYS A 586 2.26 -5.51 15.23
C LYS A 586 0.90 -5.72 15.88
N ALA A 587 0.85 -5.55 17.20
CA ALA A 587 -0.39 -5.54 17.98
C ALA A 587 -0.76 -4.10 18.38
N ASP A 588 -1.79 -3.52 17.74
CA ASP A 588 -2.37 -2.25 18.16
C ASP A 588 -3.45 -2.50 19.23
N LYS A 589 -2.99 -2.52 20.49
CA LYS A 589 -3.83 -2.66 21.69
C LYS A 589 -4.83 -1.52 21.89
N THR A 590 -4.70 -0.40 21.17
CA THR A 590 -5.65 0.72 21.24
C THR A 590 -6.80 0.61 20.23
N LYS A 591 -6.69 -0.31 19.26
CA LYS A 591 -7.70 -0.53 18.22
C LYS A 591 -8.25 -1.95 18.16
N GLY A 592 -7.66 -2.89 18.91
CA GLY A 592 -7.93 -4.32 18.74
C GLY A 592 -7.59 -4.74 17.31
N THR A 593 -6.32 -4.57 16.91
CA THR A 593 -5.85 -4.97 15.58
C THR A 593 -4.49 -5.67 15.69
N TYR A 594 -4.40 -6.88 15.16
CA TYR A 594 -3.14 -7.58 14.94
C TYR A 594 -2.76 -7.49 13.46
N THR A 595 -1.48 -7.42 13.13
CA THR A 595 -1.00 -7.34 11.74
C THR A 595 0.28 -8.16 11.61
N TYR A 596 0.29 -9.10 10.67
CA TYR A 596 1.45 -9.96 10.43
C TYR A 596 2.52 -9.24 9.62
N GLY A 597 3.75 -9.25 10.12
CA GLY A 597 4.91 -8.76 9.40
C GLY A 597 5.29 -9.67 8.23
N ALA A 598 6.33 -9.29 7.49
CA ALA A 598 6.79 -10.06 6.34
C ALA A 598 7.40 -11.43 6.68
N TYR A 599 7.76 -11.72 7.95
CA TYR A 599 8.30 -13.03 8.32
C TYR A 599 7.23 -14.14 8.28
N GLU A 600 5.96 -13.82 8.58
CA GLU A 600 4.84 -14.76 8.47
C GLU A 600 4.68 -15.31 7.03
N ASP A 601 4.96 -14.49 6.01
CA ASP A 601 4.88 -14.90 4.61
C ASP A 601 6.08 -15.78 4.19
N LEU A 602 7.20 -15.74 4.91
CA LEU A 602 8.39 -16.56 4.60
C LEU A 602 8.26 -17.99 5.15
N ILE A 603 7.55 -18.17 6.27
CA ILE A 603 7.38 -19.48 6.94
C ILE A 603 6.91 -20.57 5.96
N PRO A 604 5.87 -20.39 5.12
CA PRO A 604 5.42 -21.42 4.18
C PRO A 604 6.47 -21.85 3.14
N ILE A 605 7.45 -20.99 2.81
CA ILE A 605 8.56 -21.35 1.92
C ILE A 605 9.50 -22.32 2.66
N PHE A 606 9.90 -21.96 3.89
CA PHE A 606 10.77 -22.80 4.71
C PHE A 606 10.14 -24.16 5.02
N GLU A 607 8.84 -24.18 5.34
CA GLU A 607 8.04 -25.39 5.55
C GLU A 607 7.97 -26.27 4.29
N ALA A 608 7.69 -25.69 3.12
CA ALA A 608 7.60 -26.44 1.86
C ALA A 608 8.95 -27.06 1.45
N LEU A 609 10.05 -26.36 1.71
CA LEU A 609 11.42 -26.89 1.56
C LEU A 609 11.78 -27.93 2.62
N GLY A 610 11.00 -28.05 3.69
CA GLY A 610 11.22 -28.97 4.80
C GLY A 610 12.43 -28.59 5.64
N ILE A 611 12.58 -27.30 5.91
CA ILE A 611 13.56 -26.75 6.85
C ILE A 611 13.01 -26.91 8.27
N GLU A 612 13.82 -27.43 9.19
CA GLU A 612 13.46 -27.64 10.59
C GLU A 612 13.73 -26.38 11.44
N ASN A 613 13.25 -26.35 12.69
CA ASN A 613 13.50 -25.29 13.68
C ASN A 613 13.10 -23.86 13.28
N VAL A 614 12.21 -23.70 12.30
CA VAL A 614 11.63 -22.41 11.89
C VAL A 614 10.80 -21.82 13.04
N MET A 615 11.02 -20.54 13.35
CA MET A 615 10.24 -19.81 14.37
C MET A 615 8.83 -19.49 13.85
N SER A 616 7.83 -19.42 14.75
CA SER A 616 6.60 -18.69 14.40
C SER A 616 6.86 -17.18 14.37
N SER A 617 6.06 -16.42 13.61
CA SER A 617 6.23 -14.96 13.49
C SER A 617 6.11 -14.20 14.82
N ASP A 618 5.39 -14.75 15.78
CA ASP A 618 5.27 -14.26 17.17
C ASP A 618 6.58 -14.46 17.97
N GLU A 619 7.25 -15.60 17.83
CA GLU A 619 8.55 -15.87 18.49
C GLU A 619 9.67 -15.03 17.86
N TYR A 620 9.68 -14.91 16.53
CA TYR A 620 10.56 -14.01 15.78
C TYR A 620 10.39 -12.55 16.24
N THR A 621 9.14 -12.08 16.35
CA THR A 621 8.82 -10.73 16.86
C THR A 621 9.38 -10.53 18.26
N LYS A 622 9.11 -11.47 19.19
CA LYS A 622 9.60 -11.41 20.58
C LYS A 622 11.13 -11.41 20.68
N ALA A 623 11.82 -12.16 19.81
CA ALA A 623 13.29 -12.18 19.77
C ALA A 623 13.91 -10.83 19.39
N ILE A 624 13.20 -10.00 18.62
CA ILE A 624 13.63 -8.65 18.21
C ILE A 624 13.13 -7.57 19.18
N GLU A 625 11.98 -7.79 19.85
CA GLU A 625 11.50 -6.92 20.92
C GLU A 625 12.34 -7.04 22.20
N ALA A 626 12.90 -8.21 22.50
CA ALA A 626 13.70 -8.50 23.69
C ALA A 626 15.04 -7.72 23.78
N VAL A 627 15.41 -6.94 22.76
CA VAL A 627 16.69 -6.22 22.68
C VAL A 627 16.49 -4.73 22.39
N SER A 628 17.48 -3.90 22.75
CA SER A 628 17.33 -2.43 22.78
C SER A 628 18.14 -1.69 21.71
N SER A 629 19.33 -2.17 21.36
CA SER A 629 20.21 -1.57 20.34
C SER A 629 19.59 -1.69 18.94
N SER A 630 19.75 -0.67 18.09
CA SER A 630 19.20 -0.67 16.72
C SER A 630 19.86 -1.69 15.82
N ASP A 631 21.12 -1.99 16.10
CA ASP A 631 21.99 -2.78 15.25
C ASP A 631 21.84 -4.26 15.64
N ASP A 632 21.76 -4.51 16.94
CA ASP A 632 21.24 -5.73 17.57
C ASP A 632 19.87 -6.19 17.02
N LYS A 633 18.96 -5.24 16.75
CA LYS A 633 17.66 -5.54 16.12
C LYS A 633 17.80 -5.89 14.65
N MET A 634 18.77 -5.30 13.95
CA MET A 634 19.01 -5.61 12.55
C MET A 634 19.53 -7.03 12.39
N ASP A 635 20.54 -7.39 13.17
CA ASP A 635 21.14 -8.73 13.13
C ASP A 635 20.08 -9.80 13.45
N ARG A 636 19.22 -9.54 14.45
CA ARG A 636 18.12 -10.44 14.85
C ARG A 636 16.90 -10.43 13.91
N ARG A 637 16.76 -9.44 13.03
CA ARG A 637 15.83 -9.51 11.88
C ARG A 637 16.35 -10.47 10.80
N ILE A 638 17.64 -10.39 10.49
CA ILE A 638 18.21 -11.08 9.32
C ILE A 638 18.71 -12.49 9.63
N ARG A 639 19.35 -12.74 10.79
CA ARG A 639 19.89 -14.07 11.14
C ARG A 639 18.83 -15.18 11.13
N PRO A 640 17.59 -15.01 11.64
CA PRO A 640 16.55 -16.04 11.58
C PRO A 640 15.94 -16.27 10.19
N ILE A 641 16.34 -15.47 9.18
CA ILE A 641 16.01 -15.69 7.77
C ILE A 641 17.17 -16.41 7.07
N LEU A 642 18.43 -16.05 7.38
CA LEU A 642 19.62 -16.67 6.78
C LEU A 642 19.95 -18.05 7.36
N ALA A 643 19.96 -18.19 8.68
CA ALA A 643 20.45 -19.41 9.35
C ALA A 643 19.70 -20.69 8.90
N PRO A 644 18.36 -20.72 8.77
CA PRO A 644 17.65 -21.92 8.32
C PRO A 644 17.95 -22.29 6.85
N ILE A 645 18.23 -21.29 6.00
CA ILE A 645 18.65 -21.50 4.61
C ILE A 645 20.05 -22.14 4.56
N PHE A 646 20.98 -21.66 5.38
CA PHE A 646 22.33 -22.25 5.44
C PHE A 646 22.38 -23.59 6.19
N GLU A 647 21.47 -23.85 7.12
CA GLU A 647 21.26 -25.19 7.69
C GLU A 647 20.76 -26.19 6.65
N LEU A 648 19.90 -25.77 5.71
CA LEU A 648 19.53 -26.59 4.55
C LEU A 648 20.75 -26.89 3.65
N VAL A 649 21.61 -25.90 3.38
CA VAL A 649 22.87 -26.10 2.63
C VAL A 649 23.79 -27.10 3.33
N ASP A 650 23.97 -26.96 4.65
CA ASP A 650 24.75 -27.89 5.47
C ASP A 650 24.15 -29.30 5.47
N SER A 651 22.83 -29.46 5.52
CA SER A 651 22.17 -30.77 5.54
C SER A 651 22.52 -31.60 4.30
N VAL A 652 22.58 -30.94 3.14
CA VAL A 652 22.99 -31.55 1.87
C VAL A 652 24.50 -31.77 1.83
N ALA A 653 25.30 -30.78 2.25
CA ALA A 653 26.77 -30.84 2.16
C ALA A 653 27.41 -31.85 3.15
N ASN A 654 26.80 -32.06 4.32
CA ASN A 654 27.24 -33.01 5.35
C ASN A 654 26.63 -34.41 5.17
N ALA A 655 25.70 -34.60 4.23
CA ALA A 655 25.12 -35.92 3.94
C ALA A 655 26.20 -36.91 3.47
N LYS A 656 26.02 -38.20 3.78
CA LYS A 656 26.94 -39.27 3.32
C LYS A 656 26.94 -39.44 1.78
N ALA A 657 25.88 -39.00 1.12
CA ALA A 657 25.77 -38.90 -0.33
C ALA A 657 25.05 -37.58 -0.70
N PRO A 658 25.78 -36.44 -0.78
CA PRO A 658 25.19 -35.13 -1.06
C PRO A 658 24.37 -35.06 -2.35
N LEU A 659 24.73 -35.83 -3.39
CA LEU A 659 23.91 -35.89 -4.61
C LEU A 659 22.58 -36.61 -4.38
N ASN A 660 22.53 -37.62 -3.50
CA ASN A 660 21.27 -38.28 -3.14
C ASN A 660 20.38 -37.34 -2.31
N ALA A 661 20.94 -36.68 -1.31
CA ALA A 661 20.23 -35.68 -0.49
C ALA A 661 19.69 -34.53 -1.36
N LEU A 662 20.46 -34.08 -2.36
CA LEU A 662 20.00 -33.10 -3.35
C LEU A 662 18.84 -33.62 -4.21
N MET A 663 18.85 -34.90 -4.62
CA MET A 663 17.72 -35.52 -5.34
C MET A 663 16.49 -35.79 -4.45
N GLU A 664 16.65 -35.84 -3.12
CA GLU A 664 15.56 -35.84 -2.13
C GLU A 664 14.99 -34.42 -1.88
N LEU A 665 15.83 -33.39 -2.00
CA LEU A 665 15.42 -31.97 -1.88
C LEU A 665 14.76 -31.43 -3.16
N LEU A 666 15.18 -31.88 -4.34
CA LEU A 666 14.67 -31.40 -5.64
C LEU A 666 13.13 -31.42 -5.75
N PRO A 667 12.42 -32.51 -5.37
CA PRO A 667 10.96 -32.55 -5.40
C PRO A 667 10.31 -31.49 -4.51
N LYS A 668 10.91 -31.13 -3.37
CA LYS A 668 10.41 -30.07 -2.47
C LYS A 668 10.51 -28.69 -3.11
N VAL A 669 11.68 -28.38 -3.67
CA VAL A 669 11.91 -27.13 -4.43
C VAL A 669 10.96 -27.04 -5.62
N ALA A 670 10.85 -28.12 -6.40
CA ALA A 670 9.97 -28.19 -7.55
C ALA A 670 8.50 -28.01 -7.16
N TYR A 671 8.02 -28.66 -6.10
CA TYR A 671 6.66 -28.48 -5.57
C TYR A 671 6.38 -27.05 -5.11
N ALA A 672 7.31 -26.43 -4.36
CA ALA A 672 7.15 -25.05 -3.88
C ALA A 672 7.09 -24.01 -5.02
N VAL A 673 7.68 -24.33 -6.18
CA VAL A 673 7.65 -23.53 -7.41
C VAL A 673 6.39 -23.81 -8.24
N ASP A 674 6.11 -25.07 -8.54
CA ASP A 674 5.02 -25.49 -9.44
C ASP A 674 3.62 -25.20 -8.88
N SER A 675 3.48 -25.27 -7.55
CA SER A 675 2.28 -24.82 -6.83
C SER A 675 2.11 -23.30 -6.79
N GLY A 676 3.08 -22.53 -7.29
CA GLY A 676 3.12 -21.06 -7.20
C GLY A 676 3.43 -20.51 -5.80
N LEU A 677 3.63 -21.37 -4.79
CA LEU A 677 3.78 -20.98 -3.38
C LEU A 677 4.90 -19.95 -3.18
N VAL A 678 6.07 -20.17 -3.77
CA VAL A 678 7.22 -19.26 -3.68
C VAL A 678 6.89 -17.89 -4.27
N ASN A 679 6.21 -17.83 -5.42
CA ASN A 679 5.77 -16.57 -6.02
C ASN A 679 4.76 -15.84 -5.13
N THR A 680 3.71 -16.53 -4.69
CA THR A 680 2.66 -15.93 -3.85
C THR A 680 3.22 -15.37 -2.55
N GLN A 681 4.14 -16.09 -1.90
CA GLN A 681 4.75 -15.66 -0.64
C GLN A 681 5.68 -14.46 -0.86
N VAL A 682 6.59 -14.50 -1.84
CA VAL A 682 7.51 -13.38 -2.08
C VAL A 682 6.76 -12.14 -2.62
N GLN A 683 5.69 -12.30 -3.38
CA GLN A 683 4.82 -11.20 -3.77
C GLN A 683 4.05 -10.60 -2.58
N ALA A 684 3.70 -11.37 -1.54
CA ALA A 684 3.17 -10.83 -0.29
C ALA A 684 4.22 -10.00 0.47
N VAL A 685 5.47 -10.49 0.54
CA VAL A 685 6.62 -9.75 1.10
C VAL A 685 6.87 -8.44 0.34
N ILE A 686 6.84 -8.47 -1.00
CA ILE A 686 6.95 -7.28 -1.86
C ILE A 686 5.77 -6.33 -1.65
N GLY A 687 4.55 -6.85 -1.49
CA GLY A 687 3.35 -6.06 -1.17
C GLY A 687 3.44 -5.32 0.17
N LYS A 688 4.26 -5.81 1.11
CA LYS A 688 4.55 -5.15 2.40
C LYS A 688 5.68 -4.09 2.32
N LEU A 689 6.21 -3.78 1.13
CA LEU A 689 7.12 -2.66 0.91
C LEU A 689 6.37 -1.31 0.94
N GLY A 690 6.70 -0.49 1.93
CA GLY A 690 6.19 0.87 2.07
C GLY A 690 6.72 1.86 1.02
N MET A 691 6.29 3.12 1.16
CA MET A 691 6.70 4.24 0.30
C MET A 691 6.43 4.04 -1.21
N GLY A 692 5.51 3.13 -1.56
CA GLY A 692 5.16 2.78 -2.95
C GLY A 692 6.21 1.92 -3.67
N LEU A 693 7.26 1.47 -2.99
CA LEU A 693 8.38 0.77 -3.62
C LEU A 693 8.01 -0.64 -4.14
N SER A 694 6.91 -1.23 -3.68
CA SER A 694 6.33 -2.46 -4.23
C SER A 694 6.13 -2.36 -5.76
N SER A 695 5.73 -1.19 -6.27
CA SER A 695 5.55 -0.93 -7.71
C SER A 695 6.86 -0.86 -8.52
N LYS A 696 8.03 -0.89 -7.85
CA LYS A 696 9.35 -0.89 -8.49
C LYS A 696 10.04 -2.26 -8.50
N VAL A 697 9.45 -3.27 -7.87
CA VAL A 697 10.06 -4.61 -7.75
C VAL A 697 9.29 -5.60 -8.62
N ASP A 698 9.71 -5.70 -9.88
CA ASP A 698 9.29 -6.78 -10.78
C ASP A 698 10.05 -8.06 -10.41
N LEU A 699 9.35 -9.05 -9.84
CA LEU A 699 9.94 -10.34 -9.43
C LEU A 699 8.90 -11.48 -9.41
N ASP A 700 8.51 -11.95 -10.59
CA ASP A 700 7.67 -13.16 -10.74
C ASP A 700 8.50 -14.44 -10.52
N LEU A 701 8.20 -15.20 -9.47
CA LEU A 701 8.84 -16.48 -9.14
C LEU A 701 7.99 -17.71 -9.55
N THR A 702 7.19 -17.63 -10.62
CA THR A 702 6.51 -18.81 -11.21
C THR A 702 7.51 -19.73 -11.92
N THR A 703 7.11 -20.95 -12.30
CA THR A 703 7.92 -21.85 -13.12
C THR A 703 8.35 -21.25 -14.48
N SER A 704 7.52 -20.38 -15.07
CA SER A 704 7.85 -19.67 -16.32
C SER A 704 8.94 -18.65 -16.07
N GLY A 705 8.73 -17.73 -15.12
CA GLY A 705 9.75 -16.77 -14.71
C GLY A 705 11.03 -17.47 -14.25
N LEU A 706 10.92 -18.58 -13.51
CA LEU A 706 12.07 -19.34 -13.02
C LEU A 706 13.04 -19.72 -14.13
N PHE A 707 12.60 -19.91 -15.38
CA PHE A 707 13.51 -20.18 -16.49
C PHE A 707 14.43 -19.00 -16.85
N ASP A 708 13.96 -17.76 -16.65
CA ASP A 708 14.49 -16.58 -17.35
C ASP A 708 15.75 -15.98 -16.73
N LEU A 709 16.12 -16.28 -15.47
CA LEU A 709 17.49 -16.05 -14.97
C LEU A 709 18.35 -17.33 -14.92
N VAL A 710 17.81 -18.57 -14.94
CA VAL A 710 18.69 -19.77 -15.10
C VAL A 710 19.37 -19.74 -16.45
N ALA A 711 18.60 -19.59 -17.53
CA ALA A 711 19.13 -19.78 -18.88
C ALA A 711 20.29 -18.81 -19.19
N PRO A 712 20.22 -17.50 -18.85
CA PRO A 712 21.36 -16.59 -18.99
C PRO A 712 22.53 -16.92 -18.06
N LEU A 713 22.30 -17.35 -16.82
CA LEU A 713 23.39 -17.70 -15.90
C LEU A 713 24.12 -18.97 -16.34
N ILE A 714 23.39 -19.99 -16.83
CA ILE A 714 23.93 -21.24 -17.36
C ILE A 714 24.72 -21.00 -18.67
N GLU A 715 24.17 -20.21 -19.60
CA GLU A 715 24.86 -19.91 -20.86
C GLU A 715 26.22 -19.24 -20.60
N LYS A 716 26.29 -18.39 -19.57
CA LYS A 716 27.45 -17.56 -19.20
C LYS A 716 28.44 -18.21 -18.21
N ILE A 717 28.31 -19.49 -17.86
CA ILE A 717 29.27 -20.12 -16.92
C ILE A 717 30.66 -20.17 -17.54
N GLU A 718 31.66 -19.58 -16.87
CA GLU A 718 33.03 -19.49 -17.36
C GLU A 718 33.85 -20.77 -17.07
N ILE A 719 34.27 -21.47 -18.13
CA ILE A 719 35.09 -22.70 -18.09
C ILE A 719 36.59 -22.38 -18.10
N LYS A 720 36.99 -21.32 -18.81
CA LYS A 720 38.34 -20.76 -18.81
C LYS A 720 38.22 -19.24 -18.76
N ALA A 721 38.84 -18.63 -17.76
CA ALA A 721 38.99 -17.18 -17.68
C ALA A 721 39.64 -16.60 -18.95
N ALA A 722 39.24 -15.37 -19.29
CA ALA A 722 39.95 -14.54 -20.25
C ALA A 722 41.46 -14.43 -19.89
N GLU A 723 42.31 -14.26 -20.90
CA GLU A 723 43.74 -13.98 -20.72
C GLU A 723 44.00 -12.53 -21.09
N THR A 724 44.50 -11.75 -20.14
CA THR A 724 44.78 -10.32 -20.31
C THR A 724 46.26 -10.04 -20.49
N ASP A 725 46.58 -8.90 -21.11
CA ASP A 725 47.94 -8.35 -21.11
C ASP A 725 48.30 -7.70 -19.75
N GLU A 726 49.49 -7.11 -19.66
CA GLU A 726 49.99 -6.39 -18.47
C GLU A 726 49.24 -5.08 -18.19
N GLN A 727 48.38 -4.63 -19.11
CA GLN A 727 47.55 -3.43 -19.03
C GLN A 727 46.08 -3.76 -18.74
N GLY A 728 45.71 -5.05 -18.68
CA GLY A 728 44.36 -5.53 -18.40
C GLY A 728 43.46 -5.73 -19.62
N ASN A 729 43.95 -5.51 -20.85
CA ASN A 729 43.15 -5.72 -22.06
C ASN A 729 42.99 -7.21 -22.36
N GLU A 730 41.82 -7.61 -22.84
CA GLU A 730 41.54 -9.00 -23.23
C GLU A 730 42.31 -9.41 -24.50
N THR A 731 43.21 -10.38 -24.37
CA THR A 731 44.01 -10.94 -25.48
C THR A 731 43.48 -12.30 -25.97
N VAL A 732 42.82 -13.07 -25.09
CA VAL A 732 42.07 -14.27 -25.42
C VAL A 732 40.76 -14.24 -24.64
N PRO A 733 39.58 -14.37 -25.29
CA PRO A 733 38.29 -14.27 -24.63
C PRO A 733 38.01 -15.42 -23.67
N ALA A 734 37.15 -15.13 -22.70
CA ALA A 734 36.56 -16.11 -21.79
C ALA A 734 35.89 -17.27 -22.55
N VAL A 735 36.19 -18.51 -22.16
CA VAL A 735 35.51 -19.70 -22.72
C VAL A 735 34.31 -20.03 -21.84
N LEU A 736 33.11 -19.74 -22.35
CA LEU A 736 31.85 -20.00 -21.67
C LEU A 736 31.34 -21.42 -21.95
N LEU A 737 30.47 -21.93 -21.06
CA LEU A 737 29.80 -23.23 -21.20
C LEU A 737 28.87 -23.26 -22.41
N GLY A 738 28.12 -22.19 -22.67
CA GLY A 738 27.29 -22.04 -23.86
C GLY A 738 26.11 -23.03 -23.97
N LEU A 739 25.64 -23.60 -22.86
CA LEU A 739 24.41 -24.40 -22.86
C LEU A 739 23.20 -23.46 -22.98
N LYS A 740 22.33 -23.75 -23.95
CA LYS A 740 21.01 -23.12 -24.10
C LYS A 740 19.94 -24.13 -23.68
N LEU A 741 19.21 -23.81 -22.62
CA LEU A 741 18.06 -24.61 -22.17
C LEU A 741 16.81 -24.28 -22.99
N ASP A 742 15.77 -25.07 -22.80
CA ASP A 742 14.45 -24.91 -23.41
C ASP A 742 13.39 -24.72 -22.31
N LYS A 743 12.54 -23.72 -22.50
CA LYS A 743 11.57 -23.25 -21.50
C LYS A 743 10.45 -24.25 -21.27
N GLU A 744 9.92 -24.86 -22.32
CA GLU A 744 8.85 -25.86 -22.21
C GLU A 744 9.36 -27.13 -21.53
N LYS A 745 10.57 -27.58 -21.90
CA LYS A 745 11.22 -28.74 -21.29
C LYS A 745 11.59 -28.50 -19.83
N PHE A 746 12.05 -27.30 -19.46
CA PHE A 746 12.31 -26.92 -18.07
C PHE A 746 11.01 -26.87 -17.25
N THR A 747 9.97 -26.17 -17.73
CA THR A 747 8.67 -26.09 -17.04
C THR A 747 8.08 -27.48 -16.82
N LYS A 748 8.10 -28.34 -17.84
CA LYS A 748 7.69 -29.74 -17.68
C LYS A 748 8.56 -30.50 -16.69
N ALA A 749 9.89 -30.31 -16.69
CA ALA A 749 10.77 -31.01 -15.76
C ALA A 749 10.50 -30.61 -14.30
N ILE A 750 10.19 -29.35 -14.02
CA ILE A 750 9.76 -28.89 -12.69
C ILE A 750 8.43 -29.56 -12.30
N HIS A 751 7.43 -29.58 -13.18
CA HIS A 751 6.16 -30.27 -12.91
C HIS A 751 6.33 -31.78 -12.68
N ASP A 752 7.07 -32.48 -13.55
CA ASP A 752 7.39 -33.91 -13.38
C ASP A 752 8.19 -34.15 -12.08
N LEU A 753 9.04 -33.22 -11.62
CA LEU A 753 9.78 -33.31 -10.36
C LEU A 753 8.90 -33.02 -9.12
N ALA A 754 7.94 -32.11 -9.21
CA ALA A 754 7.05 -31.71 -8.11
C ALA A 754 6.21 -32.88 -7.57
N GLY A 755 5.98 -33.92 -8.38
CA GLY A 755 5.33 -35.18 -7.99
C GLY A 755 6.27 -36.36 -7.72
N CYS A 756 7.60 -36.19 -7.74
CA CYS A 756 8.59 -37.27 -7.53
C CYS A 756 8.79 -37.62 -6.05
N GLY A 757 7.76 -38.14 -5.39
CA GLY A 757 7.82 -38.49 -3.98
C GLY A 757 6.45 -38.86 -3.40
N LYS A 758 6.29 -38.65 -2.09
CA LYS A 758 5.01 -38.83 -1.38
C LYS A 758 4.62 -37.54 -0.66
N TYR A 759 3.43 -37.02 -0.93
CA TYR A 759 2.90 -35.85 -0.22
C TYR A 759 2.59 -36.16 1.25
N THR A 760 2.92 -35.21 2.13
CA THR A 760 2.66 -35.27 3.57
C THR A 760 1.97 -34.01 4.06
N ALA A 761 1.05 -34.16 5.02
CA ALA A 761 0.31 -33.07 5.65
C ALA A 761 0.82 -32.88 7.08
N ASN A 762 1.57 -31.80 7.29
CA ASN A 762 2.36 -31.52 8.49
C ASN A 762 1.83 -30.26 9.22
N GLN A 763 2.05 -30.16 10.52
CA GLN A 763 1.61 -29.00 11.31
C GLN A 763 2.46 -27.77 10.96
N SER A 764 1.82 -26.62 10.76
CA SER A 764 2.50 -25.36 10.42
C SER A 764 2.80 -24.53 11.66
N VAL A 765 3.86 -23.73 11.61
CA VAL A 765 4.20 -22.69 12.62
C VAL A 765 3.72 -21.29 12.20
N ALA A 766 3.17 -21.15 10.99
CA ALA A 766 2.51 -19.93 10.54
C ALA A 766 1.19 -19.76 11.30
N ARG A 767 0.97 -18.59 11.91
CA ARG A 767 -0.26 -18.28 12.67
C ARG A 767 -1.51 -18.27 11.80
N GLY A 768 -1.36 -18.05 10.49
CA GLY A 768 -2.46 -18.15 9.53
C GLY A 768 -2.93 -19.57 9.16
N LYS A 769 -2.24 -20.66 9.56
CA LYS A 769 -2.51 -22.03 9.07
C LYS A 769 -2.23 -23.11 10.12
N ASN A 770 -3.13 -24.08 10.29
CA ASN A 770 -2.83 -25.28 11.09
C ASN A 770 -1.91 -26.29 10.38
N TRP A 771 -1.95 -26.32 9.04
CA TRP A 771 -1.32 -27.37 8.24
C TRP A 771 -0.66 -26.80 6.99
N TYR A 772 0.47 -27.40 6.60
CA TYR A 772 1.06 -27.26 5.27
C TYR A 772 1.16 -28.63 4.59
N VAL A 773 1.37 -28.61 3.26
CA VAL A 773 1.73 -29.78 2.47
C VAL A 773 3.19 -29.65 2.06
N SER A 774 3.95 -30.73 2.20
CA SER A 774 5.25 -30.91 1.58
C SER A 774 5.35 -32.29 0.93
N ILE A 775 6.50 -32.62 0.35
CA ILE A 775 6.75 -33.89 -0.33
C ILE A 775 8.01 -34.57 0.22
N ASP A 776 7.87 -35.83 0.62
CA ASP A 776 8.99 -36.72 0.89
C ASP A 776 9.56 -37.15 -0.46
N GLY A 777 10.59 -36.43 -0.94
CA GLY A 777 11.18 -36.63 -2.26
C GLY A 777 11.84 -38.00 -2.42
N ASN A 778 11.60 -38.67 -3.55
CA ASN A 778 12.24 -39.94 -3.88
C ASN A 778 13.44 -39.70 -4.83
N ALA A 779 14.66 -39.79 -4.28
CA ALA A 779 15.89 -39.56 -5.03
C ALA A 779 16.00 -40.38 -6.34
N ARG A 780 15.46 -41.60 -6.39
CA ARG A 780 15.51 -42.44 -7.62
C ARG A 780 14.64 -41.88 -8.73
N ASP A 781 13.44 -41.44 -8.36
CA ASP A 781 12.43 -40.97 -9.29
C ASP A 781 12.81 -39.58 -9.79
N ALA A 782 13.20 -38.70 -8.87
CA ALA A 782 13.76 -37.39 -9.16
C ALA A 782 15.00 -37.48 -10.06
N PHE A 783 15.97 -38.35 -9.75
CA PHE A 783 17.16 -38.52 -10.59
C PHE A 783 16.83 -39.05 -11.99
N VAL A 784 15.85 -39.94 -12.16
CA VAL A 784 15.45 -40.43 -13.48
C VAL A 784 14.70 -39.37 -14.29
N VAL A 785 13.85 -38.55 -13.67
CA VAL A 785 13.18 -37.41 -14.33
C VAL A 785 14.21 -36.34 -14.71
N PHE A 786 15.04 -35.89 -13.76
CA PHE A 786 16.07 -34.89 -13.98
C PHE A 786 17.10 -35.35 -15.03
N PHE A 787 17.51 -36.63 -15.01
CA PHE A 787 18.37 -37.19 -16.05
C PHE A 787 17.70 -37.16 -17.44
N ARG A 788 16.40 -37.45 -17.55
CA ARG A 788 15.69 -37.39 -18.84
C ARG A 788 15.59 -35.96 -19.36
N TYR A 789 15.32 -34.99 -18.48
CA TYR A 789 15.39 -33.58 -18.81
C TYR A 789 16.78 -33.18 -19.32
N LEU A 790 17.84 -33.37 -18.51
CA LEU A 790 19.21 -33.08 -18.92
C LEU A 790 19.61 -33.80 -20.21
N HIS A 791 19.24 -35.07 -20.39
CA HIS A 791 19.54 -35.81 -21.62
C HIS A 791 18.94 -35.13 -22.86
N SER A 792 17.71 -34.62 -22.75
CA SER A 792 17.03 -33.91 -23.83
C SER A 792 17.68 -32.55 -24.16
N GLU A 793 18.28 -31.88 -23.18
CA GLU A 793 19.06 -30.64 -23.40
C GLU A 793 20.46 -30.92 -23.96
N LEU A 794 21.22 -31.80 -23.32
CA LEU A 794 22.60 -32.13 -23.70
C LEU A 794 22.67 -32.78 -25.09
N SER A 795 21.58 -33.42 -25.56
CA SER A 795 21.48 -34.00 -26.90
C SER A 795 21.15 -32.98 -28.00
N ALA A 796 20.74 -31.75 -27.66
CA ALA A 796 20.51 -30.69 -28.65
C ALA A 796 21.80 -30.33 -29.39
N LYS A 797 21.71 -30.05 -30.70
CA LYS A 797 22.89 -29.87 -31.59
C LYS A 797 23.84 -28.75 -31.13
N GLY A 798 23.30 -27.65 -30.62
CA GLY A 798 24.07 -26.55 -30.03
C GLY A 798 24.81 -27.01 -28.77
N ASN A 799 24.06 -27.48 -27.77
CA ASN A 799 24.57 -27.95 -26.47
C ASN A 799 25.65 -29.03 -26.62
N LYS A 800 25.43 -30.02 -27.48
CA LYS A 800 26.41 -31.07 -27.83
C LYS A 800 27.73 -30.53 -28.41
N THR A 801 27.68 -29.37 -29.06
CA THR A 801 28.86 -28.66 -29.57
C THR A 801 29.54 -27.85 -28.47
N ALA A 802 28.75 -27.12 -27.67
CA ALA A 802 29.21 -26.31 -26.55
C ALA A 802 29.95 -27.16 -25.49
N LEU A 803 29.38 -28.31 -25.11
CA LEU A 803 30.01 -29.28 -24.19
C LEU A 803 31.36 -29.82 -24.71
N LYS A 804 31.50 -30.02 -26.03
CA LYS A 804 32.77 -30.46 -26.63
C LYS A 804 33.82 -29.36 -26.57
N ASN A 805 33.42 -28.11 -26.83
CA ASN A 805 34.28 -26.93 -26.69
C ASN A 805 34.73 -26.74 -25.22
N ALA A 806 33.83 -26.90 -24.26
CA ALA A 806 34.16 -26.87 -22.84
C ALA A 806 35.21 -27.93 -22.47
N ILE A 807 35.04 -29.19 -22.90
CA ILE A 807 36.02 -30.28 -22.65
C ILE A 807 37.40 -29.99 -23.27
N ASP A 808 37.46 -29.36 -24.46
CA ASP A 808 38.74 -28.99 -25.08
C ASP A 808 39.50 -27.90 -24.30
N ASN A 809 38.78 -27.00 -23.63
CA ASN A 809 39.33 -25.83 -22.94
C ASN A 809 39.47 -26.00 -21.41
N ALA A 810 38.83 -27.00 -20.81
CA ALA A 810 38.83 -27.26 -19.36
C ALA A 810 40.19 -27.68 -18.75
N GLY A 811 41.31 -27.52 -19.46
CA GLY A 811 42.66 -27.85 -18.98
C GLY A 811 42.97 -29.35 -18.84
N LEU A 812 42.10 -30.21 -19.39
CA LEU A 812 42.15 -31.67 -19.22
C LEU A 812 43.27 -32.32 -20.04
N ASN A 813 43.89 -33.36 -19.47
CA ASN A 813 44.92 -34.15 -20.15
C ASN A 813 44.31 -34.98 -21.30
N PHE A 814 45.16 -35.50 -22.20
CA PHE A 814 44.71 -36.18 -23.42
C PHE A 814 43.77 -37.39 -23.15
N ALA A 815 44.09 -38.21 -22.15
CA ALA A 815 43.29 -39.39 -21.81
C ALA A 815 41.92 -39.00 -21.22
N GLN A 816 41.90 -38.05 -20.30
CA GLN A 816 40.68 -37.48 -19.71
C GLN A 816 39.77 -36.86 -20.79
N ARG A 817 40.33 -35.96 -21.60
CA ARG A 817 39.63 -35.26 -22.70
C ARG A 817 39.01 -36.24 -23.70
N THR A 818 39.74 -37.30 -24.05
CA THR A 818 39.27 -38.37 -24.94
C THR A 818 38.14 -39.18 -24.28
N GLY A 819 38.30 -39.56 -23.00
CA GLY A 819 37.29 -40.27 -22.22
C GLY A 819 35.97 -39.51 -22.14
N TYR A 820 35.98 -38.23 -21.76
CA TYR A 820 34.76 -37.42 -21.68
C TYR A 820 34.12 -37.18 -23.05
N LYS A 821 34.90 -36.93 -24.11
CA LYS A 821 34.36 -36.81 -25.48
C LYS A 821 33.69 -38.09 -25.96
N LEU A 822 34.21 -39.26 -25.60
CA LEU A 822 33.60 -40.56 -25.88
C LEU A 822 32.31 -40.75 -25.08
N VAL A 823 32.32 -40.47 -23.77
CA VAL A 823 31.13 -40.52 -22.91
C VAL A 823 30.01 -39.61 -23.42
N ILE A 824 30.28 -38.33 -23.68
CA ILE A 824 29.27 -37.41 -24.25
C ILE A 824 28.77 -37.88 -25.61
N SER A 825 29.64 -38.43 -26.47
CA SER A 825 29.22 -38.90 -27.79
C SER A 825 28.32 -40.15 -27.70
N LEU A 826 28.54 -41.05 -26.74
CA LEU A 826 27.65 -42.19 -26.46
C LEU A 826 26.31 -41.75 -25.86
N ILE A 827 26.32 -40.80 -24.92
CA ILE A 827 25.11 -40.28 -24.26
C ILE A 827 24.21 -39.57 -25.28
N THR A 828 24.78 -38.64 -26.04
CA THR A 828 24.05 -37.74 -26.96
C THR A 828 23.78 -38.36 -28.34
N THR A 829 23.88 -39.69 -28.49
CA THR A 829 23.46 -40.43 -29.69
C THR A 829 22.45 -41.54 -29.40
N ALA A 830 22.23 -41.86 -28.12
CA ALA A 830 21.24 -42.81 -27.66
C ALA A 830 19.98 -42.08 -27.14
N SER A 831 18.82 -42.75 -27.13
CA SER A 831 17.63 -42.27 -26.40
C SER A 831 17.90 -42.24 -24.89
N ALA A 832 17.21 -41.39 -24.11
CA ALA A 832 17.51 -41.17 -22.69
C ALA A 832 17.63 -42.48 -21.87
N ASP A 833 16.65 -43.37 -21.95
CA ASP A 833 16.68 -44.68 -21.28
C ASP A 833 17.81 -45.60 -21.76
N SER A 834 18.31 -45.40 -22.97
CA SER A 834 19.47 -46.13 -23.51
C SER A 834 20.78 -45.49 -23.05
N ALA A 835 20.86 -44.15 -23.03
CA ALA A 835 21.98 -43.41 -22.44
C ALA A 835 22.14 -43.74 -20.95
N PHE A 836 21.06 -43.80 -20.17
CA PHE A 836 21.08 -44.23 -18.77
C PHE A 836 21.63 -45.66 -18.62
N ARG A 837 21.22 -46.58 -19.49
CA ARG A 837 21.73 -47.97 -19.48
C ARG A 837 23.21 -48.07 -19.83
N ILE A 838 23.70 -47.21 -20.73
CA ILE A 838 25.13 -47.08 -21.05
C ILE A 838 25.89 -46.49 -19.84
N ILE A 839 25.48 -45.33 -19.32
CA ILE A 839 26.13 -44.66 -18.17
C ILE A 839 26.19 -45.60 -16.96
N SER A 840 25.06 -46.17 -16.54
CA SER A 840 24.96 -47.09 -15.39
C SER A 840 25.79 -48.38 -15.53
N SER A 841 26.45 -48.60 -16.67
CA SER A 841 27.31 -49.76 -16.94
C SER A 841 28.76 -49.37 -17.27
N VAL A 842 28.99 -48.19 -17.87
CA VAL A 842 30.31 -47.68 -18.30
C VAL A 842 30.95 -46.75 -17.26
N LEU A 843 30.15 -46.02 -16.48
CA LEU A 843 30.63 -44.99 -15.56
C LEU A 843 31.58 -45.52 -14.45
N PRO A 844 31.39 -46.72 -13.86
CA PRO A 844 32.37 -47.28 -12.91
C PRO A 844 33.76 -47.47 -13.52
N THR A 845 33.82 -47.90 -14.78
CA THR A 845 35.07 -48.07 -15.55
C THR A 845 35.73 -46.73 -15.86
N VAL A 846 34.92 -45.71 -16.21
CA VAL A 846 35.40 -44.34 -16.43
C VAL A 846 35.97 -43.73 -15.15
N ASN A 847 35.26 -43.86 -14.02
CA ASN A 847 35.71 -43.42 -12.70
C ASN A 847 37.01 -44.11 -12.25
N PHE A 848 37.24 -45.37 -12.64
CA PHE A 848 38.50 -46.07 -12.41
C PHE A 848 39.62 -45.48 -13.27
N PHE A 849 39.44 -45.35 -14.59
CA PHE A 849 40.48 -44.81 -15.48
C PHE A 849 40.84 -43.36 -15.18
N ILE A 850 39.88 -42.50 -14.81
CA ILE A 850 40.17 -41.12 -14.40
C ILE A 850 41.01 -41.10 -13.12
N ARG A 851 40.62 -41.88 -12.10
CA ARG A 851 41.37 -42.01 -10.84
C ARG A 851 42.81 -42.49 -11.07
N VAL A 852 42.99 -43.50 -11.92
CA VAL A 852 44.31 -44.00 -12.33
C VAL A 852 45.09 -42.93 -13.11
N SER A 853 44.45 -42.18 -14.01
CA SER A 853 45.12 -41.11 -14.76
C SER A 853 45.69 -39.99 -13.87
N LYS A 854 45.02 -39.67 -12.75
CA LYS A 854 45.51 -38.67 -11.77
C LYS A 854 46.69 -39.17 -10.94
N ILE A 855 46.91 -40.48 -10.84
CA ILE A 855 48.09 -41.08 -10.18
C ILE A 855 49.33 -40.96 -11.09
N PHE A 856 49.14 -41.07 -12.41
CA PHE A 856 50.19 -40.94 -13.42
C PHE A 856 50.33 -39.53 -14.05
N SER A 857 49.64 -38.53 -13.49
CA SER A 857 49.75 -37.12 -13.90
C SER A 857 50.19 -36.21 -12.74
N LYS A 858 50.92 -36.78 -11.78
CA LYS A 858 51.76 -36.12 -10.79
C LYS A 858 53.20 -36.57 -11.00
#